data_AF-A0A7W7YKM9-F1
#
_entry.id   AF-A0A7W7YKM9-F1
#
_cell.length_a   1.000
_cell.length_b   1.000
_cell.length_c   1.000
_cell.angle_alpha   90.00
_cell.angle_beta   90.00
_cell.angle_gamma   90.00
#
_symmetry.space_group_name_H-M   'P 1'
#
loop_
_entity.id
_entity.type
_entity.pdbx_description
1 polymer ?
#
loop_
_entity_poly.entity_id
_entity_poly.type
_entity_poly.pdbx_seq_one_letter_code
_entity_poly.pdbx_strand_id
1 'polypeptide(L)'
;MKPITSLSAMALFSLALVSCDPSAPANNAAAEEARLKLEQSQAAYEQQAADMQARSADLQQQLADLQRSIQEKENAELQAKLEAIQRENEKLMAEAEAARQKSEELRDQLAATPAPSPAPTPGGQAWVDPEADYSMFYEELTPHGNWLDVEGYGYAWQPSLASRSNWRPYVDGRWVWSDQGWAWDTPEPFGWACYHYGRWERIARHGWVWVPGREWAPAWVSWRSGADCVGWAPLPPERRRGYTSIGYDCDVNYGLSPSSYVFIQSSNFGRNSYVNVCLSVTNITNIFQQTVNLTNIVRINQQQTNFFVHRGGPDRRWLEERFGGRVPVAPVRIVPTLERPVLDRGDRDRDSVRPLIAAPLPSGRPGRPSKLPRITDKIARPAIVDAWTDVPDDRRQKLRDTISRQAREPKPVLPAVVTQPPQVPDQGPGTRPFPGERPGMPQPGGVTTPPDRMTDRGRDRDRDREERPQPGERPEVRPGLPLPGGVTTPADRMKDRGRDRDREDRPQPGERPEVRPGLPLPGGVTTPADRMKDRGRDRGDRPGLDTTAAKEAEAARRAAEAASLKQREDAARHNELLKQKEAAEEKMRDAARGREKAAEAMKEAEANRRQRDSAMAQQQELARQQAENSKLEMRKQELLKQQAEAMKNRENMAAQEAAMARQQELARKQAESSAMQERLQEQQKLREDLRRQQGEAMKAREAQAAQQAEMARRQRDAETSRAREAAMAQQQELTRRNQAAAEMQKRQLEAQQAEMMNRQREALAEKAREAAARQQQEMAERQREALQKQQDAAQREAMRQQQEQSQRRAQEETQRRNDDGNRRRER
;
A
#
# COMPACT_ATOMS: atom_id res chain seq x y z
N MET A 1 29.36 -7.82 -15.04
CA MET A 1 28.73 -7.80 -16.39
C MET A 1 29.43 -8.83 -17.26
N LYS A 2 28.80 -9.35 -18.33
CA LYS A 2 29.54 -10.05 -19.41
C LYS A 2 29.97 -9.03 -20.49
N PRO A 3 31.08 -9.25 -21.22
CA PRO A 3 31.52 -8.38 -22.32
C PRO A 3 30.69 -8.67 -23.60
N ILE A 4 30.87 -8.05 -24.78
CA ILE A 4 32.04 -8.06 -25.70
C ILE A 4 31.81 -7.02 -26.85
N THR A 5 32.88 -6.64 -27.56
CA THR A 5 32.95 -5.97 -28.91
C THR A 5 32.41 -4.55 -29.16
N SER A 6 33.35 -3.65 -29.47
CA SER A 6 33.45 -2.86 -30.72
C SER A 6 34.92 -2.41 -30.82
N LEU A 7 35.78 -2.76 -31.78
CA LEU A 7 35.69 -3.23 -33.17
C LEU A 7 35.53 -2.11 -34.23
N SER A 8 36.67 -1.49 -34.53
CA SER A 8 37.09 -0.82 -35.79
C SER A 8 36.20 0.24 -36.45
N ALA A 9 36.68 1.49 -36.39
CA ALA A 9 36.42 2.52 -37.41
C ALA A 9 37.67 3.42 -37.60
N MET A 10 38.67 2.97 -38.36
CA MET A 10 39.77 3.83 -38.80
C MET A 10 39.27 4.73 -39.94
N ALA A 11 39.28 6.05 -39.72
CA ALA A 11 39.02 7.03 -40.76
C ALA A 11 40.29 7.29 -41.58
N LEU A 12 40.36 6.73 -42.80
CA LEU A 12 41.40 7.07 -43.78
C LEU A 12 41.10 8.46 -44.36
N PHE A 13 42.13 9.31 -44.47
CA PHE A 13 42.04 10.58 -45.19
C PHE A 13 43.33 10.82 -45.98
N SER A 14 43.19 10.82 -47.31
CA SER A 14 43.95 11.51 -48.39
C SER A 14 45.48 11.79 -48.24
N LEU A 15 46.29 11.77 -49.30
CA LEU A 15 46.03 11.87 -50.74
C LEU A 15 46.84 10.83 -51.55
N ALA A 16 46.40 10.58 -52.78
CA ALA A 16 47.27 10.14 -53.88
C ALA A 16 47.09 11.10 -55.08
N LEU A 17 48.18 11.69 -55.57
CA LEU A 17 48.26 12.44 -56.83
C LEU A 17 49.59 12.08 -57.53
N VAL A 18 49.64 12.27 -58.85
CA VAL A 18 50.52 11.48 -59.74
C VAL A 18 51.33 12.35 -60.72
N SER A 19 52.64 12.05 -60.79
CA SER A 19 53.61 12.28 -61.89
C SER A 19 54.20 13.68 -62.15
N CYS A 20 55.53 13.66 -62.42
CA CYS A 20 56.39 14.65 -63.12
C CYS A 20 56.53 16.07 -62.53
N ASP A 21 57.67 16.77 -62.65
CA ASP A 21 58.99 16.41 -63.25
C ASP A 21 60.15 17.15 -62.53
N PRO A 22 61.42 16.72 -62.66
CA PRO A 22 62.52 17.20 -61.80
C PRO A 22 63.40 18.31 -62.40
N SER A 23 63.75 19.35 -61.61
CA SER A 23 64.94 20.19 -61.87
C SER A 23 65.42 20.97 -60.63
N ALA A 24 66.68 21.45 -60.68
CA ALA A 24 67.36 22.40 -59.77
C ALA A 24 67.63 21.95 -58.30
N PRO A 25 68.90 21.76 -57.89
CA PRO A 25 69.29 21.43 -56.52
C PRO A 25 69.79 22.64 -55.69
N ALA A 26 69.43 22.72 -54.41
CA ALA A 26 70.12 23.51 -53.40
C ALA A 26 69.85 22.97 -51.97
N ASN A 27 70.85 23.05 -51.09
CA ASN A 27 70.75 22.86 -49.63
C ASN A 27 70.28 21.50 -49.10
N ASN A 28 70.74 20.38 -49.69
CA ASN A 28 70.53 19.04 -49.12
C ASN A 28 70.94 18.94 -47.63
N ALA A 29 72.04 19.58 -47.21
CA ALA A 29 72.52 19.52 -45.82
C ALA A 29 71.51 20.10 -44.80
N ALA A 30 70.85 21.22 -45.12
CA ALA A 30 69.83 21.81 -44.25
C ALA A 30 68.52 20.99 -44.27
N ALA A 31 68.21 20.33 -45.39
CA ALA A 31 67.08 19.41 -45.49
C ALA A 31 67.30 18.11 -44.70
N GLU A 32 68.51 17.56 -44.71
CA GLU A 32 68.94 16.43 -43.88
C GLU A 32 68.86 16.79 -42.38
N GLU A 33 69.41 17.95 -41.97
CA GLU A 33 69.36 18.39 -40.58
C GLU A 33 67.91 18.63 -40.09
N ALA A 34 67.05 19.18 -40.96
CA ALA A 34 65.63 19.35 -40.66
C ALA A 34 64.88 18.01 -40.54
N ARG A 35 65.20 17.02 -41.39
CA ARG A 35 64.66 15.66 -41.29
C ARG A 35 65.10 14.96 -40.00
N LEU A 36 66.38 15.02 -39.67
CA LEU A 36 66.93 14.38 -38.48
C LEU A 36 66.36 14.99 -37.18
N LYS A 37 66.11 16.31 -37.16
CA LYS A 37 65.37 16.97 -36.07
C LYS A 37 63.89 16.59 -36.02
N LEU A 38 63.23 16.41 -37.17
CA LEU A 38 61.86 15.94 -37.23
C LEU A 38 61.75 14.51 -36.70
N GLU A 39 62.63 13.61 -37.12
CA GLU A 39 62.71 12.21 -36.66
C GLU A 39 63.00 12.13 -35.16
N GLN A 40 63.94 12.92 -34.65
CA GLN A 40 64.17 13.06 -33.20
C GLN A 40 62.93 13.57 -32.45
N SER A 41 62.17 14.51 -33.02
CA SER A 41 60.93 14.98 -32.39
C SER A 41 59.82 13.92 -32.42
N GLN A 42 59.72 13.13 -33.51
CA GLN A 42 58.77 12.03 -33.63
C GLN A 42 59.10 10.92 -32.63
N ALA A 43 60.36 10.49 -32.53
CA ALA A 43 60.81 9.52 -31.53
C ALA A 43 60.57 10.01 -30.09
N ALA A 44 60.73 11.31 -29.82
CA ALA A 44 60.40 11.89 -28.51
C ALA A 44 58.90 11.86 -28.22
N TYR A 45 58.03 12.17 -29.20
CA TYR A 45 56.58 12.05 -29.04
C TYR A 45 56.13 10.59 -28.90
N GLU A 46 56.76 9.64 -29.59
CA GLU A 46 56.48 8.21 -29.46
C GLU A 46 56.89 7.67 -28.08
N GLN A 47 58.05 8.08 -27.56
CA GLN A 47 58.45 7.77 -26.18
C GLN A 47 57.48 8.39 -25.16
N GLN A 48 57.05 9.63 -25.36
CA GLN A 48 56.06 10.28 -24.49
C GLN A 48 54.70 9.57 -24.54
N ALA A 49 54.28 9.10 -25.72
CA ALA A 49 53.05 8.33 -25.88
C ALA A 49 53.14 6.96 -25.21
N ALA A 50 54.28 6.26 -25.33
CA ALA A 50 54.53 4.98 -24.68
C ALA A 50 54.57 5.10 -23.14
N ASP A 51 55.21 6.15 -22.61
CA ASP A 51 55.21 6.44 -21.17
C ASP A 51 53.81 6.80 -20.64
N MET A 52 53.04 7.62 -21.37
CA MET A 52 51.63 7.86 -21.03
C MET A 52 50.78 6.58 -21.06
N GLN A 53 51.01 5.68 -22.03
CA GLN A 53 50.33 4.39 -22.09
C GLN A 53 50.71 3.50 -20.90
N ALA A 54 52.00 3.38 -20.56
CA ALA A 54 52.48 2.63 -19.41
C ALA A 54 51.88 3.14 -18.08
N ARG A 55 51.89 4.47 -17.86
CA ARG A 55 51.24 5.10 -16.69
C ARG A 55 49.73 4.86 -16.65
N SER A 56 49.06 4.85 -17.81
CA SER A 56 47.62 4.57 -17.88
C SER A 56 47.27 3.11 -17.56
N ALA A 57 48.14 2.17 -17.95
CA ALA A 57 48.00 0.75 -17.60
C ALA A 57 48.24 0.52 -16.10
N ASP A 58 49.25 1.15 -15.52
CA ASP A 58 49.52 1.07 -14.08
C ASP A 58 48.36 1.64 -13.25
N LEU A 59 47.81 2.80 -13.64
CA LEU A 59 46.60 3.37 -13.01
C LEU A 59 45.37 2.46 -13.14
N GLN A 60 45.18 1.78 -14.29
CA GLN A 60 44.10 0.79 -14.46
C GLN A 60 44.30 -0.42 -13.54
N GLN A 61 45.53 -0.89 -13.35
CA GLN A 61 45.84 -1.99 -12.46
C GLN A 61 45.66 -1.60 -10.98
N GLN A 62 46.13 -0.42 -10.57
CA GLN A 62 45.87 0.12 -9.23
C GLN A 62 44.37 0.24 -8.93
N LEU A 63 43.54 0.66 -9.91
CA LEU A 63 42.08 0.70 -9.76
C LEU A 63 41.46 -0.70 -9.62
N ALA A 64 41.95 -1.69 -10.39
CA ALA A 64 41.46 -3.06 -10.31
C ALA A 64 41.80 -3.74 -8.96
N ASP A 65 43.01 -3.52 -8.45
CA ASP A 65 43.43 -4.06 -7.14
C ASP A 65 42.74 -3.32 -5.97
N LEU A 66 42.48 -2.02 -6.09
CA LEU A 66 41.64 -1.27 -5.13
C LEU A 66 40.20 -1.82 -5.09
N GLN A 67 39.59 -2.06 -6.26
CA GLN A 67 38.27 -2.67 -6.36
C GLN A 67 38.24 -4.08 -5.75
N ARG A 68 39.28 -4.90 -5.98
CA ARG A 68 39.40 -6.22 -5.35
C ARG A 68 39.48 -6.11 -3.81
N SER A 69 40.31 -5.21 -3.29
CA SER A 69 40.45 -5.00 -1.84
C SER A 69 39.17 -4.50 -1.16
N ILE A 70 38.36 -3.68 -1.85
CA ILE A 70 37.03 -3.29 -1.38
C ILE A 70 36.11 -4.51 -1.33
N GLN A 71 36.03 -5.28 -2.42
CA GLN A 71 35.14 -6.45 -2.51
C GLN A 71 35.51 -7.54 -1.49
N GLU A 72 36.80 -7.75 -1.23
CA GLU A 72 37.30 -8.69 -0.22
C GLU A 72 36.90 -8.27 1.21
N LYS A 73 36.97 -6.97 1.52
CA LYS A 73 36.50 -6.43 2.82
C LYS A 73 34.99 -6.55 2.99
N GLU A 74 34.21 -6.21 1.97
CA GLU A 74 32.76 -6.38 1.99
C GLU A 74 32.37 -7.86 2.21
N ASN A 75 33.03 -8.78 1.50
CA ASN A 75 32.80 -10.22 1.64
C ASN A 75 33.16 -10.72 3.05
N ALA A 76 34.28 -10.28 3.62
CA ALA A 76 34.69 -10.63 4.98
C ALA A 76 33.73 -10.06 6.05
N GLU A 77 33.24 -8.84 5.88
CA GLU A 77 32.27 -8.23 6.78
C GLU A 77 30.90 -8.94 6.70
N LEU A 78 30.48 -9.36 5.50
CA LEU A 78 29.27 -10.17 5.30
C LEU A 78 29.41 -11.56 5.94
N GLN A 79 30.57 -12.20 5.83
CA GLN A 79 30.85 -13.47 6.52
C GLN A 79 30.82 -13.31 8.05
N ALA A 80 31.46 -12.28 8.60
CA ALA A 80 31.42 -12.00 10.04
C ALA A 80 29.99 -11.73 10.55
N LYS A 81 29.15 -11.03 9.77
CA LYS A 81 27.73 -10.82 10.08
C LYS A 81 26.92 -12.12 10.01
N LEU A 82 27.18 -12.99 9.04
CA LEU A 82 26.53 -14.31 8.95
C LEU A 82 26.88 -15.20 10.14
N GLU A 83 28.15 -15.25 10.56
CA GLU A 83 28.55 -15.99 11.75
C GLU A 83 27.93 -15.42 13.04
N ALA A 84 27.84 -14.09 13.17
CA ALA A 84 27.20 -13.45 14.31
C ALA A 84 25.71 -13.84 14.40
N ILE A 85 24.99 -13.80 13.28
CA ILE A 85 23.59 -14.24 13.17
C ILE A 85 23.47 -15.74 13.47
N GLN A 86 24.40 -16.59 13.03
CA GLN A 86 24.39 -18.02 13.37
C GLN A 86 24.55 -18.24 14.88
N ARG A 87 25.54 -17.62 15.53
CA ARG A 87 25.75 -17.69 16.98
C ARG A 87 24.56 -17.16 17.79
N GLU A 88 23.88 -16.13 17.30
CA GLU A 88 22.66 -15.61 17.93
C GLU A 88 21.50 -16.60 17.80
N ASN A 89 21.30 -17.22 16.63
CA ASN A 89 20.29 -18.26 16.44
C ASN A 89 20.57 -19.52 17.28
N GLU A 90 21.84 -19.95 17.40
CA GLU A 90 22.25 -21.06 18.26
C GLU A 90 21.94 -20.75 19.74
N LYS A 91 22.24 -19.53 20.20
CA LYS A 91 21.90 -19.07 21.54
C LYS A 91 20.38 -19.06 21.77
N LEU A 92 19.59 -18.55 20.82
CA LEU A 92 18.13 -18.52 20.90
C LEU A 92 17.52 -19.93 20.92
N MET A 93 18.11 -20.88 20.19
CA MET A 93 17.72 -22.30 20.24
C MET A 93 18.01 -22.90 21.62
N ALA A 94 19.21 -22.68 22.17
CA ALA A 94 19.55 -23.15 23.52
C ALA A 94 18.67 -22.53 24.62
N GLU A 95 18.33 -21.24 24.50
CA GLU A 95 17.42 -20.56 25.42
C GLU A 95 15.97 -21.08 25.30
N ALA A 96 15.52 -21.41 24.09
CA ALA A 96 14.23 -22.07 23.85
C ALA A 96 14.18 -23.51 24.38
N GLU A 97 15.27 -24.26 24.34
CA GLU A 97 15.36 -25.61 24.92
C GLU A 97 15.43 -25.56 26.46
N ALA A 98 16.17 -24.62 27.05
CA ALA A 98 16.13 -24.35 28.49
C ALA A 98 14.72 -23.93 28.96
N ALA A 99 14.01 -23.12 28.17
CA ALA A 99 12.62 -22.75 28.45
C ALA A 99 11.65 -23.96 28.38
N ARG A 100 11.89 -24.91 27.48
CA ARG A 100 11.14 -26.18 27.44
C ARG A 100 11.42 -27.05 28.66
N GLN A 101 12.68 -27.27 29.00
CA GLN A 101 13.08 -28.04 30.18
C GLN A 101 12.45 -27.45 31.46
N LYS A 102 12.50 -26.13 31.63
CA LYS A 102 11.86 -25.42 32.75
C LYS A 102 10.33 -25.54 32.73
N SER A 103 9.70 -25.58 31.55
CA SER A 103 8.26 -25.82 31.41
C SER A 103 7.86 -27.27 31.71
N GLU A 104 8.75 -28.23 31.51
CA GLU A 104 8.56 -29.65 31.79
C GLU A 104 8.78 -29.94 33.29
N GLU A 105 9.81 -29.34 33.89
CA GLU A 105 10.06 -29.31 35.34
C GLU A 105 8.90 -28.67 36.12
N LEU A 106 8.34 -27.55 35.62
CA LEU A 106 7.10 -26.96 36.16
C LEU A 106 5.87 -27.86 36.01
N ARG A 107 5.83 -28.70 34.97
CA ARG A 107 4.71 -29.62 34.71
C ARG A 107 4.75 -30.81 35.67
N ASP A 108 5.94 -31.33 35.97
CA ASP A 108 6.13 -32.40 36.95
C ASP A 108 5.86 -31.89 38.38
N GLN A 109 6.25 -30.65 38.71
CA GLN A 109 5.84 -29.98 39.95
C GLN A 109 4.31 -29.83 40.05
N LEU A 110 3.63 -29.54 38.95
CA LEU A 110 2.16 -29.47 38.93
C LEU A 110 1.52 -30.86 39.08
N ALA A 111 2.12 -31.90 38.49
CA ALA A 111 1.66 -33.29 38.59
C ALA A 111 1.79 -33.88 40.01
N ALA A 112 2.68 -33.32 40.84
CA ALA A 112 2.81 -33.68 42.25
C ALA A 112 1.68 -33.13 43.15
N THR A 113 0.79 -32.26 42.63
CA THR A 113 -0.36 -31.72 43.37
C THR A 113 -1.62 -32.55 43.13
N PRO A 114 -2.37 -32.98 44.17
CA PRO A 114 -3.61 -33.74 43.98
C PRO A 114 -4.67 -32.92 43.22
N ALA A 115 -5.06 -33.41 42.03
CA ALA A 115 -6.04 -32.72 41.19
C ALA A 115 -7.46 -32.82 41.77
N PRO A 116 -8.23 -31.71 41.87
CA PRO A 116 -9.65 -31.77 42.17
C PRO A 116 -10.42 -32.43 41.02
N SER A 117 -11.50 -33.17 41.33
CA SER A 117 -12.29 -33.89 40.32
C SER A 117 -12.92 -32.95 39.27
N PRO A 118 -13.06 -33.40 38.01
CA PRO A 118 -13.56 -32.56 36.93
C PRO A 118 -15.03 -32.19 37.11
N ALA A 119 -15.30 -30.90 37.25
CA ALA A 119 -16.64 -30.32 37.10
C ALA A 119 -17.12 -30.42 35.64
N PRO A 120 -18.44 -30.50 35.38
CA PRO A 120 -18.96 -30.70 34.03
C PRO A 120 -18.70 -29.51 33.10
N THR A 121 -18.23 -29.81 31.88
CA THR A 121 -17.85 -28.84 30.85
C THR A 121 -19.02 -27.94 30.40
N PRO A 122 -18.95 -26.61 30.60
CA PRO A 122 -19.76 -25.65 29.87
C PRO A 122 -19.17 -25.43 28.46
N GLY A 123 -20.01 -25.23 27.45
CA GLY A 123 -19.56 -25.00 26.08
C GLY A 123 -18.95 -23.62 25.85
N GLY A 124 -18.07 -23.53 24.85
CA GLY A 124 -17.63 -22.26 24.23
C GLY A 124 -16.87 -21.29 25.14
N GLN A 125 -15.54 -21.34 25.13
CA GLN A 125 -14.73 -20.26 25.73
C GLN A 125 -15.10 -18.91 25.09
N ALA A 126 -15.47 -17.93 25.92
CA ALA A 126 -15.80 -16.59 25.46
C ALA A 126 -14.62 -15.95 24.70
N TRP A 127 -14.93 -15.10 23.72
CA TRP A 127 -13.90 -14.40 22.94
C TRP A 127 -13.12 -13.37 23.78
N VAL A 128 -13.80 -12.67 24.69
CA VAL A 128 -13.21 -11.70 25.64
C VAL A 128 -12.22 -12.39 26.59
N ASP A 129 -11.10 -11.73 26.87
CA ASP A 129 -10.01 -12.30 27.65
C ASP A 129 -10.25 -12.11 29.17
N PRO A 130 -10.54 -13.16 29.96
CA PRO A 130 -10.93 -13.00 31.37
C PRO A 130 -9.80 -12.45 32.26
N GLU A 131 -8.56 -12.49 31.79
CA GLU A 131 -7.39 -11.93 32.48
C GLU A 131 -7.19 -10.42 32.23
N ALA A 132 -8.03 -9.75 31.44
CA ALA A 132 -7.84 -8.35 31.05
C ALA A 132 -8.80 -7.39 31.78
N ASP A 133 -8.29 -6.24 32.25
CA ASP A 133 -9.11 -5.23 32.92
C ASP A 133 -9.70 -4.22 31.92
N TYR A 134 -10.89 -4.54 31.44
CA TYR A 134 -11.67 -3.72 30.50
C TYR A 134 -12.40 -2.51 31.13
N SER A 135 -12.22 -2.25 32.44
CA SER A 135 -12.99 -1.21 33.17
C SER A 135 -12.95 0.16 32.50
N MET A 136 -11.82 0.53 31.90
CA MET A 136 -11.63 1.79 31.18
C MET A 136 -12.62 1.98 30.02
N PHE A 137 -12.91 0.91 29.26
CA PHE A 137 -13.87 0.97 28.17
C PHE A 137 -15.30 1.07 28.69
N TYR A 138 -15.64 0.31 29.74
CA TYR A 138 -16.97 0.33 30.34
C TYR A 138 -17.35 1.75 30.81
N GLU A 139 -16.40 2.50 31.37
CA GLU A 139 -16.61 3.90 31.77
C GLU A 139 -16.70 4.86 30.58
N GLU A 140 -15.68 4.92 29.72
CA GLU A 140 -15.57 5.98 28.70
C GLU A 140 -16.40 5.76 27.43
N LEU A 141 -16.89 4.53 27.17
CA LEU A 141 -17.78 4.26 26.03
C LEU A 141 -19.29 4.39 26.39
N THR A 142 -19.62 4.40 27.68
CA THR A 142 -21.02 4.59 28.15
C THR A 142 -21.68 5.89 27.66
N PRO A 143 -21.00 7.05 27.56
CA PRO A 143 -21.59 8.28 26.99
C PRO A 143 -21.90 8.23 25.49
N HIS A 144 -21.43 7.20 24.77
CA HIS A 144 -21.43 7.17 23.30
C HIS A 144 -22.19 5.98 22.70
N GLY A 145 -22.73 5.09 23.53
CA GLY A 145 -23.40 3.85 23.09
C GLY A 145 -23.86 2.96 24.24
N ASN A 146 -24.48 1.83 23.89
CA ASN A 146 -25.04 0.85 24.83
C ASN A 146 -24.10 -0.33 25.05
N TRP A 147 -24.00 -0.81 26.29
CA TRP A 147 -23.39 -2.12 26.55
C TRP A 147 -24.44 -3.23 26.48
N LEU A 148 -24.07 -4.35 25.87
CA LEU A 148 -24.92 -5.50 25.58
C LEU A 148 -24.25 -6.76 26.13
N ASP A 149 -25.03 -7.63 26.78
CA ASP A 149 -24.54 -8.93 27.26
C ASP A 149 -24.88 -10.00 26.22
N VAL A 150 -23.89 -10.47 25.46
CA VAL A 150 -24.08 -11.26 24.24
C VAL A 150 -23.50 -12.66 24.40
N GLU A 151 -24.33 -13.69 24.27
CA GLU A 151 -23.91 -15.08 24.48
C GLU A 151 -22.77 -15.47 23.52
N GLY A 152 -21.71 -16.07 24.06
CA GLY A 152 -20.46 -16.41 23.34
C GLY A 152 -19.43 -15.27 23.23
N TYR A 153 -19.85 -13.99 23.29
CA TYR A 153 -18.93 -12.84 23.27
C TYR A 153 -18.73 -12.18 24.65
N GLY A 154 -19.72 -12.23 25.54
CA GLY A 154 -19.74 -11.47 26.78
C GLY A 154 -20.17 -10.02 26.53
N TYR A 155 -19.56 -9.05 27.22
CA TYR A 155 -19.92 -7.64 27.09
C TYR A 155 -19.43 -7.05 25.77
N ALA A 156 -20.36 -6.83 24.84
CA ALA A 156 -20.16 -6.08 23.61
C ALA A 156 -20.73 -4.66 23.75
N TRP A 157 -20.32 -3.73 22.89
CA TRP A 157 -20.78 -2.35 22.90
C TRP A 157 -21.30 -1.91 21.53
N GLN A 158 -22.47 -1.26 21.52
CA GLN A 158 -23.12 -0.73 20.33
C GLN A 158 -23.02 0.80 20.35
N PRO A 159 -22.28 1.45 19.42
CA PRO A 159 -22.28 2.90 19.33
C PRO A 159 -23.69 3.41 19.02
N SER A 160 -24.09 4.55 19.60
CA SER A 160 -25.40 5.17 19.31
C SER A 160 -25.59 5.46 17.81
N LEU A 161 -24.49 5.61 17.05
CA LEU A 161 -24.49 5.77 15.60
C LEU A 161 -24.91 4.51 14.83
N ALA A 162 -24.71 3.30 15.35
CA ALA A 162 -25.12 2.04 14.71
C ALA A 162 -26.65 1.82 14.70
N SER A 163 -27.42 2.69 15.37
CA SER A 163 -28.87 2.80 15.17
C SER A 163 -29.25 3.27 13.75
N ARG A 164 -28.31 3.92 13.03
CA ARG A 164 -28.47 4.33 11.63
C ARG A 164 -28.13 3.15 10.74
N SER A 165 -29.07 2.72 9.90
CA SER A 165 -28.96 1.53 9.04
C SER A 165 -27.79 1.56 8.04
N ASN A 166 -27.22 2.74 7.76
CA ASN A 166 -26.08 2.93 6.87
C ASN A 166 -24.74 3.19 7.59
N TRP A 167 -24.68 3.30 8.92
CA TRP A 167 -23.41 3.46 9.62
C TRP A 167 -22.61 2.16 9.59
N ARG A 168 -21.30 2.29 9.39
CA ARG A 168 -20.34 1.17 9.35
C ARG A 168 -19.03 1.61 10.01
N PRO A 169 -18.33 0.71 10.74
CA PRO A 169 -16.99 0.98 11.24
C PRO A 169 -16.01 1.20 10.08
N TYR A 170 -14.97 2.01 10.32
CA TYR A 170 -13.95 2.39 9.33
C TYR A 170 -14.51 3.14 8.10
N VAL A 171 -15.41 4.13 8.32
CA VAL A 171 -15.96 4.98 7.23
C VAL A 171 -15.89 6.49 7.48
N ASP A 172 -16.28 7.02 8.66
CA ASP A 172 -16.04 8.44 8.99
C ASP A 172 -14.66 8.60 9.66
N GLY A 173 -13.68 8.88 8.82
CA GLY A 173 -12.26 8.95 9.19
C GLY A 173 -11.40 8.69 7.95
N ARG A 174 -10.09 8.53 8.17
CA ARG A 174 -9.06 8.42 7.14
C ARG A 174 -8.04 7.33 7.47
N TRP A 175 -7.44 6.80 6.43
CA TRP A 175 -6.22 5.99 6.54
C TRP A 175 -4.99 6.89 6.63
N VAL A 176 -4.23 6.72 7.71
CA VAL A 176 -2.96 7.41 7.94
C VAL A 176 -1.81 6.41 7.96
N TRP A 177 -0.62 6.86 7.56
CA TRP A 177 0.57 6.04 7.60
C TRP A 177 1.30 6.19 8.93
N SER A 178 1.63 5.09 9.60
CA SER A 178 2.42 5.07 10.82
C SER A 178 3.72 4.27 10.66
N ASP A 179 4.61 4.39 11.64
CA ASP A 179 5.75 3.50 11.84
C ASP A 179 5.34 2.03 12.05
N GLN A 180 4.07 1.77 12.38
CA GLN A 180 3.46 0.44 12.55
C GLN A 180 2.56 0.04 11.35
N GLY A 181 2.61 0.78 10.24
CA GLY A 181 1.85 0.54 9.01
C GLY A 181 0.57 1.38 8.88
N TRP A 182 -0.39 0.90 8.10
CA TRP A 182 -1.69 1.56 7.91
C TRP A 182 -2.50 1.61 9.21
N ALA A 183 -2.75 2.82 9.72
CA ALA A 183 -3.58 3.05 10.90
C ALA A 183 -4.87 3.81 10.54
N TRP A 184 -5.90 3.62 11.35
CA TRP A 184 -7.14 4.37 11.24
C TRP A 184 -7.12 5.62 12.14
N ASP A 185 -7.51 6.77 11.60
CA ASP A 185 -7.66 8.04 12.32
C ASP A 185 -9.06 8.60 12.08
N THR A 186 -9.72 9.11 13.13
CA THR A 186 -11.16 9.43 13.10
C THR A 186 -11.55 10.54 14.10
N PRO A 187 -12.56 11.35 13.76
CA PRO A 187 -13.21 12.26 14.70
C PRO A 187 -14.18 11.56 15.66
N GLU A 188 -14.50 10.27 15.49
CA GLU A 188 -15.43 9.55 16.37
C GLU A 188 -14.83 9.39 17.80
N PRO A 189 -15.53 9.81 18.88
CA PRO A 189 -14.93 9.95 20.22
C PRO A 189 -14.55 8.61 20.87
N PHE A 190 -15.17 7.51 20.42
CA PHE A 190 -14.85 6.15 20.82
C PHE A 190 -13.70 5.52 20.01
N GLY A 191 -13.20 6.20 18.97
CA GLY A 191 -12.31 5.62 17.97
C GLY A 191 -10.98 5.10 18.54
N TRP A 192 -10.42 5.81 19.53
CA TRP A 192 -9.18 5.44 20.23
C TRP A 192 -9.23 4.03 20.86
N ALA A 193 -10.44 3.57 21.24
CA ALA A 193 -10.68 2.22 21.71
C ALA A 193 -11.14 1.32 20.57
N CYS A 194 -12.24 1.67 19.91
CA CYS A 194 -12.99 0.70 19.12
C CYS A 194 -12.36 0.33 17.77
N TYR A 195 -11.43 1.13 17.26
CA TYR A 195 -10.68 0.79 16.03
C TYR A 195 -9.34 0.10 16.29
N HIS A 196 -8.89 0.03 17.55
CA HIS A 196 -7.55 -0.49 17.90
C HIS A 196 -7.57 -1.67 18.88
N TYR A 197 -8.53 -1.72 19.81
CA TYR A 197 -8.58 -2.68 20.93
C TYR A 197 -9.77 -3.66 20.81
N GLY A 198 -10.09 -4.19 19.63
CA GLY A 198 -11.19 -5.15 19.53
C GLY A 198 -11.56 -5.60 18.13
N ARG A 199 -12.79 -6.08 17.96
CA ARG A 199 -13.36 -6.56 16.69
C ARG A 199 -14.78 -6.06 16.52
N TRP A 200 -15.25 -5.99 15.27
CA TRP A 200 -16.60 -5.52 14.94
C TRP A 200 -17.43 -6.65 14.35
N GLU A 201 -18.60 -6.91 14.93
CA GLU A 201 -19.56 -7.91 14.46
C GLU A 201 -20.88 -7.25 14.07
N ARG A 202 -21.62 -7.84 13.13
CA ARG A 202 -22.93 -7.35 12.70
C ARG A 202 -24.04 -8.27 13.19
N ILE A 203 -24.74 -7.87 14.24
CA ILE A 203 -25.86 -8.63 14.83
C ILE A 203 -27.18 -8.10 14.28
N ALA A 204 -28.06 -9.00 13.83
CA ALA A 204 -29.38 -8.64 13.31
C ALA A 204 -30.18 -7.85 14.36
N ARG A 205 -30.95 -6.87 13.89
CA ARG A 205 -31.71 -5.89 14.69
C ARG A 205 -30.86 -4.92 15.54
N HIS A 206 -29.57 -5.18 15.75
CA HIS A 206 -28.67 -4.35 16.56
C HIS A 206 -27.64 -3.59 15.72
N GLY A 207 -27.44 -3.98 14.45
CA GLY A 207 -26.46 -3.35 13.57
C GLY A 207 -25.04 -3.80 13.92
N TRP A 208 -24.11 -2.86 13.93
CA TRP A 208 -22.72 -3.12 14.30
C TRP A 208 -22.52 -3.04 15.81
N VAL A 209 -21.90 -4.06 16.38
CA VAL A 209 -21.41 -4.10 17.76
C VAL A 209 -19.91 -4.32 17.78
N TRP A 210 -19.24 -3.72 18.75
CA TRP A 210 -17.82 -3.90 19.02
C TRP A 210 -17.62 -4.86 20.20
N VAL A 211 -16.65 -5.76 20.09
CA VAL A 211 -16.28 -6.68 21.18
C VAL A 211 -14.86 -6.33 21.68
N PRO A 212 -14.62 -6.14 23.00
CA PRO A 212 -13.35 -5.61 23.50
C PRO A 212 -12.21 -6.64 23.61
N GLY A 213 -11.04 -6.34 23.03
CA GLY A 213 -9.82 -7.15 23.08
C GLY A 213 -8.67 -6.49 23.86
N ARG A 214 -7.78 -7.30 24.46
CA ARG A 214 -6.62 -6.82 25.22
C ARG A 214 -5.51 -6.20 24.36
N GLU A 215 -5.40 -6.61 23.09
CA GLU A 215 -4.25 -6.33 22.23
C GLU A 215 -4.52 -5.22 21.20
N TRP A 216 -3.60 -4.26 21.10
CA TRP A 216 -3.67 -3.13 20.17
C TRP A 216 -3.22 -3.48 18.75
N ALA A 217 -3.84 -2.84 17.76
CA ALA A 217 -3.34 -2.75 16.39
C ALA A 217 -3.62 -1.35 15.77
N PRO A 218 -2.88 -0.94 14.71
CA PRO A 218 -3.16 0.24 13.90
C PRO A 218 -4.60 0.27 13.36
N ALA A 219 -5.11 -0.90 12.99
CA ALA A 219 -6.50 -1.19 12.67
C ALA A 219 -6.71 -2.71 12.69
N TRP A 220 -7.95 -3.16 12.79
CA TRP A 220 -8.33 -4.57 12.64
C TRP A 220 -9.20 -4.78 11.40
N VAL A 221 -8.56 -4.68 10.24
CA VAL A 221 -9.21 -4.82 8.91
C VAL A 221 -8.49 -5.83 8.03
N SER A 222 -9.25 -6.50 7.16
CA SER A 222 -8.74 -7.14 5.96
C SER A 222 -8.63 -6.11 4.82
N TRP A 223 -7.55 -6.15 4.05
CA TRP A 223 -7.26 -5.25 2.94
C TRP A 223 -7.40 -5.94 1.59
N ARG A 224 -8.06 -5.28 0.62
CA ARG A 224 -8.07 -5.68 -0.80
C ARG A 224 -7.74 -4.50 -1.71
N SER A 225 -7.02 -4.76 -2.80
CA SER A 225 -6.67 -3.75 -3.81
C SER A 225 -6.88 -4.26 -5.23
N GLY A 226 -7.27 -3.36 -6.14
CA GLY A 226 -7.50 -3.60 -7.56
C GLY A 226 -6.69 -2.64 -8.44
N ALA A 227 -7.09 -2.48 -9.70
CA ALA A 227 -6.40 -1.62 -10.65
C ALA A 227 -6.60 -0.11 -10.33
N ASP A 228 -7.82 0.26 -9.97
CA ASP A 228 -8.32 1.64 -9.80
C ASP A 228 -9.00 1.89 -8.43
N CYS A 229 -9.15 0.84 -7.64
CA CYS A 229 -9.93 0.81 -6.41
C CYS A 229 -9.18 0.10 -5.26
N VAL A 230 -9.51 0.50 -4.04
CA VAL A 230 -9.03 -0.11 -2.79
C VAL A 230 -10.22 -0.33 -1.88
N GLY A 231 -10.19 -1.40 -1.09
CA GLY A 231 -11.21 -1.66 -0.10
C GLY A 231 -10.69 -2.35 1.16
N TRP A 232 -11.49 -2.26 2.20
CA TRP A 232 -11.22 -2.86 3.50
C TRP A 232 -12.50 -3.43 4.11
N ALA A 233 -12.37 -4.46 4.93
CA ALA A 233 -13.44 -5.04 5.73
C ALA A 233 -13.02 -5.10 7.20
N PRO A 234 -13.86 -4.71 8.17
CA PRO A 234 -13.57 -4.99 9.58
C PRO A 234 -13.45 -6.49 9.81
N LEU A 235 -12.48 -6.91 10.63
CA LEU A 235 -12.38 -8.29 11.07
C LEU A 235 -13.40 -8.57 12.20
N PRO A 236 -14.21 -9.63 12.10
CA PRO A 236 -15.12 -10.04 13.17
C PRO A 236 -14.38 -10.76 14.32
N PRO A 237 -15.05 -10.99 15.47
CA PRO A 237 -14.49 -11.76 16.58
C PRO A 237 -14.29 -13.23 16.19
N GLU A 238 -13.03 -13.68 16.25
CA GLU A 238 -12.58 -15.01 15.87
C GLU A 238 -13.17 -16.13 16.75
N ARG A 239 -13.31 -17.35 16.21
CA ARG A 239 -13.90 -18.51 16.92
C ARG A 239 -12.88 -19.42 17.63
N ARG A 240 -11.60 -19.03 17.64
CA ARG A 240 -10.46 -19.70 18.29
C ARG A 240 -9.53 -18.63 18.87
N ARG A 241 -8.70 -18.94 19.88
CA ARG A 241 -7.64 -18.04 20.37
C ARG A 241 -6.28 -18.44 19.79
N GLY A 242 -5.33 -17.50 19.68
CA GLY A 242 -3.89 -17.81 19.67
C GLY A 242 -3.08 -17.64 18.37
N TYR A 243 -3.39 -16.67 17.51
CA TYR A 243 -2.63 -16.39 16.27
C TYR A 243 -1.51 -15.36 16.50
N THR A 244 -0.35 -15.62 15.89
CA THR A 244 0.78 -14.67 15.79
C THR A 244 0.70 -13.77 14.55
N SER A 245 -0.16 -14.09 13.58
CA SER A 245 -0.38 -13.31 12.36
C SER A 245 -1.77 -13.53 11.76
N ILE A 246 -2.18 -12.61 10.89
CA ILE A 246 -3.39 -12.67 10.06
C ILE A 246 -2.96 -12.33 8.63
N GLY A 247 -3.02 -13.32 7.73
CA GLY A 247 -2.51 -13.22 6.36
C GLY A 247 -3.59 -12.91 5.31
N TYR A 248 -3.22 -13.05 4.04
CA TYR A 248 -4.09 -12.86 2.87
C TYR A 248 -5.21 -13.91 2.76
N ASP A 249 -5.13 -14.98 3.55
CA ASP A 249 -6.12 -16.04 3.72
C ASP A 249 -7.28 -15.65 4.64
N CYS A 250 -7.21 -14.50 5.30
CA CYS A 250 -8.24 -14.03 6.24
C CYS A 250 -9.66 -13.92 5.65
N ASP A 251 -9.83 -13.71 4.34
CA ASP A 251 -11.14 -13.78 3.69
C ASP A 251 -11.81 -15.16 3.89
N VAL A 252 -11.03 -16.25 3.90
CA VAL A 252 -11.54 -17.61 4.20
C VAL A 252 -11.76 -17.78 5.70
N ASN A 253 -10.76 -17.44 6.52
CA ASN A 253 -10.77 -17.75 7.95
C ASN A 253 -11.90 -17.00 8.69
N TYR A 254 -12.11 -15.73 8.36
CA TYR A 254 -13.19 -14.90 8.92
C TYR A 254 -14.49 -14.97 8.08
N GLY A 255 -14.53 -15.79 7.02
CA GLY A 255 -15.71 -16.00 6.18
C GLY A 255 -16.20 -14.77 5.43
N LEU A 256 -15.32 -13.80 5.14
CA LEU A 256 -15.66 -12.51 4.56
C LEU A 256 -16.25 -12.66 3.14
N SER A 257 -17.20 -11.77 2.81
CA SER A 257 -17.83 -11.70 1.49
C SER A 257 -17.65 -10.30 0.89
N PRO A 258 -18.04 -10.06 -0.38
CA PRO A 258 -18.10 -8.72 -0.96
C PRO A 258 -18.85 -7.68 -0.12
N SER A 259 -19.90 -8.05 0.62
CA SER A 259 -20.66 -7.08 1.45
C SER A 259 -19.99 -6.76 2.79
N SER A 260 -19.06 -7.61 3.27
CA SER A 260 -18.18 -7.29 4.41
C SER A 260 -17.31 -6.06 4.12
N TYR A 261 -16.97 -5.82 2.85
CA TYR A 261 -16.08 -4.74 2.43
C TYR A 261 -16.78 -3.39 2.26
N VAL A 262 -15.97 -2.35 2.40
CA VAL A 262 -16.14 -1.02 1.80
C VAL A 262 -15.08 -0.90 0.71
N PHE A 263 -15.44 -0.41 -0.47
CA PHE A 263 -14.48 -0.06 -1.54
C PHE A 263 -14.62 1.42 -1.90
N ILE A 264 -13.50 2.04 -2.27
CA ILE A 264 -13.42 3.39 -2.84
C ILE A 264 -12.55 3.36 -4.11
N GLN A 265 -12.67 4.37 -4.96
CA GLN A 265 -11.66 4.63 -5.99
C GLN A 265 -10.36 5.12 -5.32
N SER A 266 -9.20 4.68 -5.81
CA SER A 266 -7.89 5.06 -5.25
C SER A 266 -7.64 6.57 -5.28
N SER A 267 -8.26 7.29 -6.23
CA SER A 267 -8.24 8.76 -6.32
C SER A 267 -8.95 9.48 -5.16
N ASN A 268 -9.79 8.79 -4.39
CA ASN A 268 -10.48 9.32 -3.22
C ASN A 268 -9.81 8.93 -1.88
N PHE A 269 -8.67 8.23 -1.91
CA PHE A 269 -8.04 7.68 -0.71
C PHE A 269 -7.53 8.76 0.27
N GLY A 270 -7.04 9.90 -0.24
CA GLY A 270 -6.53 11.00 0.59
C GLY A 270 -7.59 11.89 1.28
N ARG A 271 -8.85 11.44 1.39
CA ARG A 271 -9.93 12.21 2.04
C ARG A 271 -9.94 12.00 3.56
N ASN A 272 -10.37 13.03 4.30
CA ASN A 272 -10.57 13.00 5.76
C ASN A 272 -11.84 12.25 6.21
N SER A 273 -12.67 11.76 5.27
CA SER A 273 -13.85 10.92 5.52
C SER A 273 -14.27 10.21 4.22
N TYR A 274 -14.68 8.94 4.31
CA TYR A 274 -15.10 8.14 3.15
C TYR A 274 -16.62 7.99 2.99
N VAL A 275 -17.42 8.54 3.92
CA VAL A 275 -18.90 8.41 3.98
C VAL A 275 -19.59 8.65 2.63
N ASN A 276 -19.13 9.65 1.86
CA ASN A 276 -19.75 10.06 0.60
C ASN A 276 -18.98 9.57 -0.67
N VAL A 277 -18.03 8.64 -0.54
CA VAL A 277 -17.24 8.09 -1.66
C VAL A 277 -17.15 6.56 -1.70
N CYS A 278 -17.88 5.87 -0.82
CA CYS A 278 -18.04 4.43 -0.88
C CYS A 278 -18.71 4.01 -2.21
N LEU A 279 -18.10 3.05 -2.92
CA LEU A 279 -18.64 2.50 -4.17
C LEU A 279 -19.94 1.71 -3.91
N SER A 280 -20.85 1.75 -4.88
CA SER A 280 -22.18 1.15 -4.74
C SER A 280 -22.13 -0.35 -4.50
N VAL A 281 -22.93 -0.80 -3.52
CA VAL A 281 -23.12 -2.20 -3.13
C VAL A 281 -23.53 -3.07 -4.34
N THR A 282 -24.28 -2.52 -5.31
CA THR A 282 -24.71 -3.24 -6.52
C THR A 282 -23.54 -3.81 -7.34
N ASN A 283 -22.40 -3.12 -7.36
CA ASN A 283 -21.21 -3.53 -8.12
C ASN A 283 -20.15 -4.26 -7.28
N ILE A 284 -20.35 -4.36 -5.97
CA ILE A 284 -19.31 -4.75 -5.01
C ILE A 284 -18.76 -6.16 -5.26
N THR A 285 -19.61 -7.09 -5.71
CA THR A 285 -19.23 -8.46 -6.09
C THR A 285 -18.30 -8.52 -7.30
N ASN A 286 -18.44 -7.59 -8.26
CA ASN A 286 -17.57 -7.53 -9.44
C ASN A 286 -16.21 -6.92 -9.07
N ILE A 287 -16.22 -5.82 -8.31
CA ILE A 287 -15.02 -5.17 -7.76
C ILE A 287 -14.21 -6.16 -6.91
N PHE A 288 -14.88 -6.92 -6.03
CA PHE A 288 -14.26 -7.93 -5.18
C PHE A 288 -13.54 -9.03 -6.00
N GLN A 289 -14.11 -9.47 -7.13
CA GLN A 289 -13.46 -10.46 -8.02
C GLN A 289 -12.24 -9.92 -8.78
N GLN A 290 -12.20 -8.60 -9.01
CA GLN A 290 -11.10 -7.91 -9.69
C GLN A 290 -9.96 -7.51 -8.73
N THR A 291 -10.20 -7.55 -7.41
CA THR A 291 -9.20 -7.27 -6.38
C THR A 291 -8.46 -8.51 -5.88
N VAL A 292 -7.33 -8.29 -5.20
CA VAL A 292 -6.55 -9.29 -4.46
C VAL A 292 -6.45 -8.88 -2.99
N ASN A 293 -6.37 -9.86 -2.08
CA ASN A 293 -6.16 -9.60 -0.66
C ASN A 293 -4.67 -9.29 -0.39
N LEU A 294 -4.42 -8.22 0.37
CA LEU A 294 -3.08 -7.72 0.73
C LEU A 294 -2.85 -7.73 2.25
N THR A 295 -3.69 -8.41 3.01
CA THR A 295 -3.63 -8.41 4.49
C THR A 295 -2.38 -9.12 4.98
N ASN A 296 -1.64 -8.45 5.86
CA ASN A 296 -0.52 -9.02 6.59
C ASN A 296 -0.39 -8.26 7.92
N ILE A 297 -1.16 -8.69 8.92
CA ILE A 297 -1.08 -8.17 10.28
C ILE A 297 -0.24 -9.16 11.09
N VAL A 298 0.85 -8.71 11.72
CA VAL A 298 1.71 -9.58 12.53
C VAL A 298 1.84 -9.07 13.95
N ARG A 299 1.86 -10.00 14.91
CA ARG A 299 2.18 -9.72 16.31
C ARG A 299 3.68 -9.50 16.45
N ILE A 300 4.09 -8.43 17.12
CA ILE A 300 5.49 -8.20 17.51
C ILE A 300 5.59 -7.98 19.01
N ASN A 301 6.78 -8.23 19.56
CA ASN A 301 7.19 -7.70 20.85
C ASN A 301 8.19 -6.57 20.60
N GLN A 302 7.91 -5.39 21.13
CA GLN A 302 8.82 -4.24 21.08
C GLN A 302 8.70 -3.50 22.42
N GLN A 303 9.82 -3.11 23.03
CA GLN A 303 9.85 -2.52 24.38
C GLN A 303 9.08 -3.38 25.42
N GLN A 304 9.32 -4.70 25.41
CA GLN A 304 8.64 -5.72 26.24
C GLN A 304 7.11 -5.81 26.02
N THR A 305 6.57 -5.05 25.08
CA THR A 305 5.14 -4.81 24.86
C THR A 305 4.66 -5.63 23.66
N ASN A 306 3.63 -6.46 23.83
CA ASN A 306 3.01 -7.22 22.74
C ASN A 306 1.89 -6.41 22.07
N PHE A 307 2.00 -6.19 20.77
CA PHE A 307 0.97 -5.57 19.94
C PHE A 307 1.08 -6.03 18.49
N PHE A 308 0.14 -5.63 17.63
CA PHE A 308 0.10 -6.02 16.23
C PHE A 308 0.44 -4.84 15.30
N VAL A 309 0.99 -5.14 14.12
CA VAL A 309 1.43 -4.15 13.12
C VAL A 309 0.97 -4.53 11.72
N HIS A 310 0.70 -3.55 10.87
CA HIS A 310 0.34 -3.76 9.47
C HIS A 310 1.60 -3.78 8.59
N ARG A 311 1.96 -4.97 8.09
CA ARG A 311 3.00 -5.18 7.06
C ARG A 311 2.39 -5.48 5.69
N GLY A 312 1.16 -5.04 5.47
CA GLY A 312 0.36 -5.26 4.27
C GLY A 312 -0.64 -4.12 4.07
N GLY A 313 -1.55 -4.29 3.12
CA GLY A 313 -2.42 -3.23 2.59
C GLY A 313 -1.91 -2.67 1.25
N PRO A 314 -2.57 -1.62 0.71
CA PRO A 314 -2.15 -0.98 -0.53
C PRO A 314 -0.78 -0.31 -0.39
N ASP A 315 -0.01 -0.24 -1.47
CA ASP A 315 1.24 0.52 -1.47
C ASP A 315 0.96 2.03 -1.32
N ARG A 316 1.72 2.66 -0.42
CA ARG A 316 1.58 4.09 -0.11
C ARG A 316 1.91 4.97 -1.31
N ARG A 317 2.99 4.66 -2.03
CA ARG A 317 3.47 5.52 -3.13
C ARG A 317 2.50 5.49 -4.31
N TRP A 318 2.06 4.30 -4.69
CA TRP A 318 1.02 4.08 -5.71
C TRP A 318 -0.30 4.80 -5.37
N LEU A 319 -0.66 4.89 -4.08
CA LEU A 319 -1.80 5.71 -3.65
C LEU A 319 -1.54 7.21 -3.82
N GLU A 320 -0.42 7.74 -3.29
CA GLU A 320 -0.05 9.16 -3.42
C GLU A 320 -0.01 9.62 -4.89
N GLU A 321 0.54 8.78 -5.78
CA GLU A 321 0.56 9.01 -7.23
C GLU A 321 -0.84 8.97 -7.89
N ARG A 322 -1.84 8.30 -7.27
CA ARG A 322 -3.22 8.20 -7.80
C ARG A 322 -4.21 9.25 -7.29
N PHE A 323 -4.03 9.79 -6.08
CA PHE A 323 -4.87 10.90 -5.59
C PHE A 323 -4.19 12.28 -5.65
N GLY A 324 -2.91 12.35 -6.03
CA GLY A 324 -2.21 13.61 -6.28
C GLY A 324 -1.82 14.38 -5.01
N GLY A 325 -1.59 13.67 -3.90
CA GLY A 325 -1.25 14.28 -2.61
C GLY A 325 -0.42 13.35 -1.73
N ARG A 326 -0.10 13.77 -0.51
CA ARG A 326 0.60 12.94 0.49
C ARG A 326 -0.38 12.23 1.40
N VAL A 327 -0.08 10.99 1.76
CA VAL A 327 -0.79 10.28 2.83
C VAL A 327 -0.38 10.91 4.17
N PRO A 328 -1.34 11.32 5.03
CA PRO A 328 -1.02 11.92 6.32
C PRO A 328 -0.30 10.92 7.22
N VAL A 329 0.64 11.41 8.05
CA VAL A 329 1.52 10.55 8.87
C VAL A 329 1.19 10.70 10.35
N ALA A 330 0.90 9.58 11.02
CA ALA A 330 0.60 9.51 12.44
C ALA A 330 1.68 8.66 13.16
N PRO A 331 2.54 9.25 14.00
CA PRO A 331 3.50 8.46 14.78
C PRO A 331 2.78 7.70 15.90
N VAL A 332 3.19 6.45 16.15
CA VAL A 332 2.70 5.61 17.23
C VAL A 332 3.65 5.69 18.42
N ARG A 333 3.14 6.11 19.58
CA ARG A 333 3.88 6.05 20.85
C ARG A 333 3.58 4.73 21.55
N ILE A 334 4.55 3.83 21.59
CA ILE A 334 4.47 2.60 22.38
C ILE A 334 4.56 2.96 23.88
N VAL A 335 3.72 2.36 24.73
CA VAL A 335 3.85 2.40 26.19
C VAL A 335 3.53 1.03 26.80
N PRO A 336 4.11 0.65 27.97
CA PRO A 336 3.98 -0.72 28.49
C PRO A 336 2.57 -1.16 28.88
N THR A 337 1.67 -0.23 29.18
CA THR A 337 0.29 -0.49 29.62
C THR A 337 -0.56 0.76 29.40
N LEU A 338 -1.80 0.61 28.95
CA LEU A 338 -2.74 1.73 28.88
C LEU A 338 -3.37 2.00 30.26
N GLU A 339 -2.79 2.95 31.01
CA GLU A 339 -3.33 3.36 32.33
C GLU A 339 -4.48 4.36 32.24
N ARG A 340 -4.57 5.14 31.15
CA ARG A 340 -5.59 6.19 30.96
C ARG A 340 -6.10 6.23 29.51
N PRO A 341 -7.36 6.64 29.30
CA PRO A 341 -7.92 6.84 27.97
C PRO A 341 -7.13 7.86 27.16
N VAL A 342 -7.00 7.65 25.84
CA VAL A 342 -6.42 8.63 24.91
C VAL A 342 -7.49 9.63 24.46
N LEU A 343 -8.24 10.17 25.44
CA LEU A 343 -9.36 11.07 25.21
C LEU A 343 -8.92 12.52 25.11
N ASP A 344 -9.26 13.12 23.98
CA ASP A 344 -9.10 14.53 23.70
C ASP A 344 -10.49 15.19 23.73
N ARG A 345 -10.75 16.02 24.74
CA ARG A 345 -12.02 16.72 24.95
C ARG A 345 -12.02 18.14 24.35
N GLY A 346 -10.99 18.51 23.59
CA GLY A 346 -10.91 19.80 22.92
C GLY A 346 -11.68 19.82 21.59
N ASP A 347 -12.30 20.96 21.30
CA ASP A 347 -12.78 21.26 19.95
C ASP A 347 -11.58 21.43 19.01
N ARG A 348 -11.56 20.73 17.87
CA ARG A 348 -10.38 20.67 16.99
C ARG A 348 -10.74 20.53 15.52
N ASP A 349 -9.87 21.10 14.70
CA ASP A 349 -9.83 20.95 13.26
C ASP A 349 -9.74 19.47 12.82
N ARG A 350 -10.60 19.07 11.88
CA ARG A 350 -10.62 17.73 11.26
C ARG A 350 -9.34 17.43 10.47
N ASP A 351 -8.59 18.45 10.05
CA ASP A 351 -7.40 18.26 9.21
C ASP A 351 -6.14 17.94 10.03
N SER A 352 -6.17 18.11 11.36
CA SER A 352 -5.07 17.74 12.25
C SER A 352 -4.97 16.22 12.48
N VAL A 353 -3.80 15.64 12.24
CA VAL A 353 -3.51 14.21 12.51
C VAL A 353 -3.08 14.03 13.97
N ARG A 354 -3.64 13.03 14.66
CA ARG A 354 -3.28 12.69 16.05
C ARG A 354 -2.14 11.67 16.11
N PRO A 355 -1.19 11.80 17.07
CA PRO A 355 -0.31 10.68 17.41
C PRO A 355 -1.11 9.57 18.08
N LEU A 356 -0.84 8.32 17.71
CA LEU A 356 -1.50 7.14 18.25
C LEU A 356 -0.74 6.62 19.49
N ILE A 357 -1.40 5.87 20.38
CA ILE A 357 -0.75 5.22 21.51
C ILE A 357 -1.01 3.71 21.45
N ALA A 358 0.08 2.94 21.30
CA ALA A 358 0.07 1.49 21.28
C ALA A 358 0.44 0.93 22.67
N ALA A 359 -0.43 0.12 23.24
CA ALA A 359 -0.23 -0.54 24.52
C ALA A 359 -1.14 -1.77 24.64
N PRO A 360 -0.86 -2.73 25.52
CA PRO A 360 -1.85 -3.68 26.00
C PRO A 360 -2.72 -3.01 27.07
N LEU A 361 -3.93 -3.55 27.26
CA LEU A 361 -4.67 -3.31 28.49
C LEU A 361 -3.97 -3.98 29.68
N PRO A 362 -4.05 -3.38 30.90
CA PRO A 362 -3.54 -4.02 32.10
C PRO A 362 -4.21 -5.38 32.33
N SER A 363 -3.40 -6.37 32.73
CA SER A 363 -3.95 -7.63 33.25
C SER A 363 -4.69 -7.36 34.57
N GLY A 364 -5.85 -7.98 34.74
CA GLY A 364 -6.63 -7.94 35.97
C GLY A 364 -5.82 -8.51 37.12
N ARG A 365 -5.55 -7.68 38.15
CA ARG A 365 -4.88 -8.15 39.36
C ARG A 365 -5.83 -9.04 40.17
N PRO A 366 -5.35 -10.16 40.75
CA PRO A 366 -6.14 -10.94 41.71
C PRO A 366 -6.71 -10.03 42.79
N GLY A 367 -8.03 -10.06 42.98
CA GLY A 367 -8.74 -9.24 43.97
C GLY A 367 -9.15 -7.83 43.53
N ARG A 368 -8.82 -7.35 42.32
CA ARG A 368 -9.46 -6.13 41.77
C ARG A 368 -10.73 -6.51 41.01
N PRO A 369 -11.94 -6.15 41.48
CA PRO A 369 -13.14 -6.31 40.66
C PRO A 369 -13.06 -5.35 39.46
N SER A 370 -13.18 -5.86 38.24
CA SER A 370 -13.42 -5.02 37.08
C SER A 370 -14.83 -4.40 37.19
N LYS A 371 -14.95 -3.12 36.89
CA LYS A 371 -16.21 -2.37 37.07
C LYS A 371 -17.18 -2.74 35.95
N LEU A 372 -18.07 -3.69 36.22
CA LEU A 372 -19.03 -4.19 35.23
C LEU A 372 -19.81 -3.05 34.55
N PRO A 373 -20.03 -3.13 33.23
CA PRO A 373 -20.78 -2.11 32.49
C PRO A 373 -22.27 -2.13 32.87
N ARG A 374 -22.95 -0.99 32.68
CA ARG A 374 -24.42 -0.95 32.72
C ARG A 374 -24.96 -1.58 31.42
N ILE A 375 -25.38 -2.84 31.51
CA ILE A 375 -26.01 -3.57 30.41
C ILE A 375 -27.38 -2.94 30.08
N THR A 376 -27.63 -2.67 28.80
CA THR A 376 -28.91 -2.17 28.28
C THR A 376 -29.82 -3.33 27.83
N ASP A 377 -29.27 -4.38 27.21
CA ASP A 377 -30.02 -5.57 26.75
C ASP A 377 -29.16 -6.85 26.78
N LYS A 378 -29.81 -8.03 26.77
CA LYS A 378 -29.20 -9.37 26.86
C LYS A 378 -29.55 -10.24 25.63
N ILE A 379 -28.54 -10.53 24.81
CA ILE A 379 -28.68 -11.27 23.56
C ILE A 379 -28.23 -12.72 23.77
N ALA A 380 -29.14 -13.57 24.26
CA ALA A 380 -28.89 -15.01 24.44
C ALA A 380 -28.70 -15.79 23.13
N ARG A 381 -29.16 -15.26 21.99
CA ARG A 381 -28.99 -15.90 20.67
C ARG A 381 -28.61 -14.86 19.63
N PRO A 382 -27.32 -14.48 19.52
CA PRO A 382 -26.88 -13.48 18.56
C PRO A 382 -27.04 -14.00 17.13
N ALA A 383 -28.07 -13.51 16.44
CA ALA A 383 -28.28 -13.74 15.02
C ALA A 383 -27.26 -12.91 14.21
N ILE A 384 -26.05 -13.45 14.04
CA ILE A 384 -25.00 -12.85 13.21
C ILE A 384 -25.50 -12.72 11.77
N VAL A 385 -25.33 -11.54 11.16
CA VAL A 385 -25.76 -11.31 9.78
C VAL A 385 -24.74 -11.95 8.83
N ASP A 386 -25.08 -13.12 8.29
CA ASP A 386 -24.23 -13.81 7.30
C ASP A 386 -23.93 -12.86 6.12
N ALA A 387 -22.65 -12.53 5.96
CA ALA A 387 -22.14 -11.72 4.87
C ALA A 387 -22.46 -12.31 3.47
N TRP A 388 -22.73 -13.61 3.38
CA TRP A 388 -23.09 -14.25 2.11
C TRP A 388 -24.56 -14.08 1.72
N THR A 389 -25.41 -13.53 2.60
CA THR A 389 -26.84 -13.27 2.34
C THR A 389 -27.06 -12.40 1.09
N ASP A 390 -26.25 -11.34 0.93
CA ASP A 390 -26.36 -10.38 -0.17
C ASP A 390 -25.83 -10.94 -1.51
N VAL A 391 -25.22 -12.14 -1.50
CA VAL A 391 -24.66 -12.80 -2.68
C VAL A 391 -25.63 -13.85 -3.20
N PRO A 392 -26.17 -13.72 -4.43
CA PRO A 392 -27.05 -14.72 -5.04
C PRO A 392 -26.46 -16.14 -5.02
N ASP A 393 -27.30 -17.14 -4.72
CA ASP A 393 -26.87 -18.52 -4.46
C ASP A 393 -26.12 -19.16 -5.64
N ASP A 394 -26.53 -18.83 -6.88
CA ASP A 394 -25.90 -19.28 -8.13
C ASP A 394 -24.42 -18.87 -8.25
N ARG A 395 -24.07 -17.70 -7.69
CA ARG A 395 -22.70 -17.17 -7.67
C ARG A 395 -21.97 -17.44 -6.35
N ARG A 396 -22.70 -17.77 -5.27
CA ARG A 396 -22.15 -17.95 -3.91
C ARG A 396 -21.04 -19.01 -3.87
N GLN A 397 -21.26 -20.20 -4.43
CA GLN A 397 -20.25 -21.27 -4.40
C GLN A 397 -19.02 -20.92 -5.25
N LYS A 398 -19.22 -20.52 -6.52
CA LYS A 398 -18.14 -20.11 -7.44
C LYS A 398 -17.25 -19.00 -6.88
N LEU A 399 -17.84 -18.10 -6.07
CA LEU A 399 -17.09 -17.07 -5.36
C LEU A 399 -16.32 -17.63 -4.15
N ARG A 400 -16.92 -18.51 -3.33
CA ARG A 400 -16.21 -19.23 -2.25
C ARG A 400 -15.01 -20.05 -2.77
N ASP A 401 -15.17 -20.74 -3.90
CA ASP A 401 -14.09 -21.48 -4.56
C ASP A 401 -12.98 -20.54 -5.06
N THR A 402 -13.35 -19.33 -5.47
CA THR A 402 -12.40 -18.31 -5.95
C THR A 402 -11.64 -17.64 -4.81
N ILE A 403 -12.28 -17.34 -3.69
CA ILE A 403 -11.60 -16.89 -2.47
C ILE A 403 -10.67 -17.99 -1.95
N SER A 404 -11.15 -19.23 -1.86
CA SER A 404 -10.37 -20.39 -1.41
C SER A 404 -9.14 -20.65 -2.29
N ARG A 405 -9.21 -20.34 -3.60
CA ARG A 405 -8.06 -20.37 -4.50
C ARG A 405 -7.12 -19.18 -4.26
N GLN A 406 -7.63 -17.96 -4.12
CA GLN A 406 -6.80 -16.77 -3.77
C GLN A 406 -6.03 -16.97 -2.44
N ALA A 407 -6.62 -17.67 -1.48
CA ALA A 407 -5.99 -17.99 -0.19
C ALA A 407 -4.95 -19.13 -0.22
N ARG A 408 -4.91 -19.93 -1.30
CA ARG A 408 -3.90 -20.98 -1.52
C ARG A 408 -2.80 -20.55 -2.49
N GLU A 409 -3.18 -19.77 -3.49
CA GLU A 409 -2.35 -19.26 -4.58
C GLU A 409 -2.53 -17.74 -4.63
N PRO A 410 -1.81 -16.98 -3.78
CA PRO A 410 -1.83 -15.53 -3.86
C PRO A 410 -1.31 -15.10 -5.23
N LYS A 411 -2.17 -14.41 -6.01
CA LYS A 411 -1.75 -13.85 -7.30
C LYS A 411 -0.55 -12.93 -7.10
N PRO A 412 0.48 -13.00 -7.96
CA PRO A 412 1.60 -12.07 -7.87
C PRO A 412 1.08 -10.63 -7.97
N VAL A 413 1.53 -9.79 -7.03
CA VAL A 413 1.26 -8.35 -7.05
C VAL A 413 1.82 -7.77 -8.34
N LEU A 414 1.05 -6.92 -9.05
CA LEU A 414 1.56 -6.21 -10.22
C LEU A 414 2.82 -5.42 -9.79
N PRO A 415 3.96 -5.54 -10.50
CA PRO A 415 5.25 -5.24 -9.93
C PRO A 415 5.46 -3.75 -9.66
N ALA A 416 5.27 -3.34 -8.40
CA ALA A 416 5.87 -2.14 -7.87
C ALA A 416 7.40 -2.35 -7.81
N VAL A 417 8.17 -1.35 -8.23
CA VAL A 417 9.64 -1.44 -8.26
C VAL A 417 10.17 -1.57 -6.83
N VAL A 418 10.90 -2.66 -6.55
CA VAL A 418 11.61 -2.87 -5.28
C VAL A 418 12.65 -1.76 -5.12
N THR A 419 12.28 -0.73 -4.37
CA THR A 419 13.20 0.27 -3.84
C THR A 419 13.49 -0.10 -2.41
N GLN A 420 14.78 -0.27 -2.09
CA GLN A 420 15.23 -0.54 -0.72
C GLN A 420 14.88 0.66 0.18
N PRO A 421 14.65 0.45 1.49
CA PRO A 421 14.46 1.57 2.41
C PRO A 421 15.70 2.49 2.38
N PRO A 422 15.54 3.81 2.44
CA PRO A 422 16.68 4.72 2.51
C PRO A 422 17.54 4.39 3.74
N GLN A 423 18.82 4.07 3.52
CA GLN A 423 19.76 4.02 4.63
C GLN A 423 19.98 5.44 5.15
N VAL A 424 19.82 5.61 6.47
CA VAL A 424 20.13 6.86 7.14
C VAL A 424 21.66 7.04 7.12
N PRO A 425 22.20 8.13 6.54
CA PRO A 425 23.63 8.39 6.60
C PRO A 425 24.01 8.68 8.05
N ASP A 426 24.89 7.85 8.61
CA ASP A 426 25.48 8.12 9.93
C ASP A 426 26.31 9.42 9.87
N GLN A 427 26.12 10.30 10.85
CA GLN A 427 26.83 11.58 10.94
C GLN A 427 27.64 11.67 12.22
N GLY A 428 28.83 11.07 12.16
CA GLY A 428 29.94 11.43 13.05
C GLY A 428 30.40 12.89 12.83
N PRO A 429 30.94 13.56 13.87
CA PRO A 429 31.26 14.99 13.81
C PRO A 429 32.62 15.28 13.11
N GLY A 430 32.68 16.24 12.18
CA GLY A 430 33.95 16.54 11.47
C GLY A 430 33.98 17.71 10.47
N THR A 431 33.95 18.94 10.98
CA THR A 431 34.54 20.20 10.45
C THR A 431 35.29 20.19 9.09
N ARG A 432 34.89 21.06 8.14
CA ARG A 432 35.76 21.69 7.11
C ARG A 432 35.11 22.98 6.51
N PRO A 433 35.87 23.86 5.79
CA PRO A 433 35.78 25.31 6.02
C PRO A 433 35.23 26.18 4.88
N PHE A 434 35.01 27.47 5.19
CA PHE A 434 34.76 28.57 4.25
C PHE A 434 36.00 29.01 3.45
N PRO A 435 35.78 29.55 2.24
CA PRO A 435 36.57 30.64 1.66
C PRO A 435 35.77 31.96 1.59
N GLY A 436 36.42 33.09 1.89
CA GLY A 436 35.99 34.43 1.42
C GLY A 436 36.78 34.83 0.15
N GLU A 437 36.75 36.05 -0.39
CA GLU A 437 36.01 37.31 -0.15
C GLU A 437 35.87 38.04 -1.53
N ARG A 438 35.50 39.32 -1.80
CA ARG A 438 35.12 40.60 -1.11
C ARG A 438 34.41 41.45 -2.24
N PRO A 439 34.32 42.80 -2.27
CA PRO A 439 34.06 43.82 -1.23
C PRO A 439 32.93 44.85 -1.55
N GLY A 440 32.19 45.30 -0.52
CA GLY A 440 31.68 46.69 -0.36
C GLY A 440 30.55 47.22 -1.27
N MET A 441 29.81 48.29 -0.95
CA MET A 441 29.59 49.15 0.24
C MET A 441 28.30 50.00 -0.03
N PRO A 442 27.78 50.87 0.87
CA PRO A 442 27.51 50.73 2.31
C PRO A 442 26.03 51.11 2.67
N GLN A 443 25.64 51.00 3.94
CA GLN A 443 24.51 51.76 4.52
C GLN A 443 25.03 52.94 5.38
N PRO A 444 24.17 53.92 5.68
CA PRO A 444 23.99 54.31 7.09
C PRO A 444 22.52 54.57 7.47
N GLY A 445 22.25 54.73 8.77
CA GLY A 445 20.95 55.21 9.27
C GLY A 445 21.06 55.76 10.70
N GLY A 446 20.00 56.44 11.20
CA GLY A 446 19.87 56.73 12.64
C GLY A 446 19.06 57.97 13.06
N VAL A 447 18.27 57.78 14.14
CA VAL A 447 18.21 58.66 15.34
C VAL A 447 17.26 59.90 15.38
N THR A 448 16.15 59.72 16.12
CA THR A 448 15.39 60.66 17.03
C THR A 448 14.44 61.81 16.56
N THR A 449 13.38 61.96 17.38
CA THR A 449 12.38 63.05 17.61
C THR A 449 12.96 64.23 18.44
N PRO A 450 12.24 65.32 18.87
CA PRO A 450 10.79 65.71 18.84
C PRO A 450 10.59 67.12 18.17
N PRO A 451 9.65 68.07 18.50
CA PRO A 451 8.41 68.07 19.33
C PRO A 451 7.15 68.80 18.74
N ASP A 452 6.07 68.78 19.54
CA ASP A 452 4.88 69.67 19.70
C ASP A 452 4.44 70.77 18.71
N ARG A 453 3.10 70.79 18.49
CA ARG A 453 2.27 71.99 18.78
C ARG A 453 0.81 71.64 19.13
N MET A 454 0.26 72.23 20.20
CA MET A 454 -1.13 72.08 20.65
C MET A 454 -2.12 73.10 20.04
N THR A 455 -3.36 72.65 19.79
CA THR A 455 -4.68 73.31 20.06
C THR A 455 -5.72 72.19 19.88
N ASP A 456 -6.52 71.74 20.84
CA ASP A 456 -7.47 72.35 21.80
C ASP A 456 -8.91 72.53 21.26
N ARG A 457 -9.90 72.61 22.17
CA ARG A 457 -11.29 72.15 21.99
C ARG A 457 -12.13 72.95 20.99
N GLY A 458 -13.13 72.26 20.43
CA GLY A 458 -14.33 72.88 19.84
C GLY A 458 -15.47 71.86 19.69
N ARG A 459 -16.53 72.01 20.48
CA ARG A 459 -17.80 71.27 20.34
C ARG A 459 -18.89 72.31 20.17
N ASP A 460 -19.76 72.15 19.17
CA ASP A 460 -21.23 72.24 19.30
C ASP A 460 -21.92 72.07 17.93
N ARG A 461 -23.26 72.07 17.94
CA ARG A 461 -24.15 71.83 16.79
C ARG A 461 -24.79 73.14 16.32
N ASP A 462 -25.31 73.18 15.09
CA ASP A 462 -26.76 73.04 14.82
C ASP A 462 -27.16 73.49 13.38
N ARG A 463 -28.41 73.15 13.02
CA ARG A 463 -29.26 73.63 11.91
C ARG A 463 -29.10 73.05 10.49
N ASP A 464 -30.02 72.12 10.22
CA ASP A 464 -31.13 72.22 9.25
C ASP A 464 -30.84 72.60 7.77
N ARG A 465 -31.30 71.76 6.82
CA ARG A 465 -32.60 71.94 6.10
C ARG A 465 -32.78 71.06 4.84
N GLU A 466 -33.91 70.33 4.80
CA GLU A 466 -34.88 69.99 3.70
C GLU A 466 -34.45 70.09 2.19
N GLU A 467 -34.91 69.26 1.22
CA GLU A 467 -36.00 68.26 1.20
C GLU A 467 -35.88 67.18 0.05
N ARG A 468 -36.94 66.39 -0.20
CA ARG A 468 -37.04 65.24 -1.16
C ARG A 468 -37.93 65.58 -2.39
N PRO A 469 -38.07 64.74 -3.46
CA PRO A 469 -39.19 63.75 -3.51
C PRO A 469 -38.98 62.53 -4.47
N GLN A 470 -40.09 61.85 -4.86
CA GLN A 470 -40.19 60.81 -5.92
C GLN A 470 -41.31 61.20 -6.97
N PRO A 471 -42.18 60.32 -7.53
CA PRO A 471 -42.16 59.90 -8.96
C PRO A 471 -43.44 60.20 -9.81
N GLY A 472 -43.44 59.94 -11.14
CA GLY A 472 -44.69 59.95 -11.95
C GLY A 472 -44.65 59.72 -13.51
N GLU A 473 -45.37 58.68 -13.97
CA GLU A 473 -46.24 58.49 -15.19
C GLU A 473 -45.78 58.69 -16.68
N ARG A 474 -46.77 58.69 -17.62
CA ARG A 474 -46.80 58.21 -19.06
C ARG A 474 -46.94 59.38 -20.12
N PRO A 475 -47.04 59.24 -21.49
CA PRO A 475 -47.47 58.11 -22.36
C PRO A 475 -46.72 57.90 -23.75
N GLU A 476 -47.45 57.48 -24.81
CA GLU A 476 -47.10 56.80 -26.10
C GLU A 476 -46.35 57.65 -27.17
N VAL A 477 -45.81 57.18 -28.33
CA VAL A 477 -46.43 56.50 -29.52
C VAL A 477 -45.41 55.65 -30.37
N ARG A 478 -45.90 54.74 -31.25
CA ARG A 478 -45.22 53.78 -32.18
C ARG A 478 -44.86 54.37 -33.58
N PRO A 479 -44.37 53.66 -34.65
CA PRO A 479 -43.99 52.23 -34.86
C PRO A 479 -42.55 52.02 -35.46
N GLY A 480 -42.03 50.82 -35.81
CA GLY A 480 -42.43 49.41 -35.54
C GLY A 480 -41.92 48.36 -36.56
N LEU A 481 -41.80 47.09 -36.12
CA LEU A 481 -41.69 45.80 -36.89
C LEU A 481 -40.30 45.38 -37.48
N PRO A 482 -40.02 44.06 -37.66
CA PRO A 482 -40.39 42.93 -36.78
C PRO A 482 -39.31 41.80 -36.59
N LEU A 483 -39.52 40.95 -35.58
CA LEU A 483 -38.98 39.56 -35.47
C LEU A 483 -40.03 38.57 -36.08
N PRO A 484 -39.78 37.25 -36.31
CA PRO A 484 -39.70 36.22 -35.22
C PRO A 484 -38.78 35.02 -35.59
N GLY A 485 -38.64 33.91 -34.85
CA GLY A 485 -39.21 33.48 -33.55
C GLY A 485 -40.26 32.35 -33.65
N GLY A 486 -40.05 31.19 -33.01
CA GLY A 486 -41.09 30.15 -32.88
C GLY A 486 -40.59 28.72 -32.60
N VAL A 487 -41.31 27.97 -31.77
CA VAL A 487 -41.02 26.57 -31.37
C VAL A 487 -42.33 25.77 -31.24
N THR A 488 -42.44 24.59 -31.86
CA THR A 488 -43.43 23.54 -31.51
C THR A 488 -43.03 22.14 -32.00
N THR A 489 -43.21 21.14 -31.14
CA THR A 489 -43.46 19.71 -31.45
C THR A 489 -45.00 19.45 -31.46
N PRO A 490 -45.56 18.27 -31.86
CA PRO A 490 -44.96 16.93 -31.98
C PRO A 490 -45.26 16.17 -33.31
N ALA A 491 -45.06 14.84 -33.28
CA ALA A 491 -45.02 13.91 -34.42
C ALA A 491 -46.38 13.54 -35.07
N ASP A 492 -46.36 13.01 -36.31
CA ASP A 492 -46.64 11.58 -36.56
C ASP A 492 -46.13 11.06 -37.95
N ARG A 493 -46.01 9.73 -38.06
CA ARG A 493 -46.15 8.83 -39.24
C ARG A 493 -45.34 8.96 -40.57
N MET A 494 -44.45 7.97 -40.70
CA MET A 494 -44.36 6.96 -41.80
C MET A 494 -43.99 7.32 -43.27
N LYS A 495 -42.87 6.69 -43.70
CA LYS A 495 -42.63 6.01 -45.01
C LYS A 495 -42.57 6.92 -46.26
N ASP A 496 -42.00 6.52 -47.40
CA ASP A 496 -41.38 5.25 -47.84
C ASP A 496 -40.20 5.54 -48.83
N ARG A 497 -39.49 4.49 -49.29
CA ARG A 497 -38.64 4.37 -50.52
C ARG A 497 -38.14 5.66 -51.24
N GLY A 498 -36.86 5.83 -51.60
CA GLY A 498 -35.73 4.88 -51.67
C GLY A 498 -35.38 4.46 -53.11
N ARG A 499 -34.22 4.93 -53.59
CA ARG A 499 -33.31 4.48 -54.68
C ARG A 499 -32.33 5.63 -54.97
N ASP A 500 -31.09 5.52 -55.47
CA ASP A 500 -30.09 4.46 -55.74
C ASP A 500 -29.40 4.86 -57.06
N ARG A 501 -28.07 4.64 -57.16
CA ARG A 501 -27.25 4.61 -58.40
C ARG A 501 -27.01 5.94 -59.14
N ASP A 502 -25.91 6.12 -59.88
CA ASP A 502 -24.61 5.41 -59.91
C ASP A 502 -23.52 6.29 -60.58
N ARG A 503 -22.26 6.08 -60.18
CA ARG A 503 -21.00 6.08 -60.97
C ARG A 503 -20.56 7.22 -61.92
N GLU A 504 -19.25 7.53 -61.81
CA GLU A 504 -18.15 7.30 -62.80
C GLU A 504 -18.53 7.28 -64.31
N ASP A 505 -17.76 7.87 -65.26
CA ASP A 505 -16.33 8.22 -65.27
C ASP A 505 -15.96 9.32 -66.32
N ARG A 506 -14.66 9.62 -66.46
CA ARG A 506 -13.97 10.52 -67.42
C ARG A 506 -14.01 9.99 -68.88
N PRO A 507 -13.72 10.80 -69.94
CA PRO A 507 -12.33 11.18 -70.26
C PRO A 507 -12.10 12.56 -70.97
N GLN A 508 -10.85 12.79 -71.38
CA GLN A 508 -10.29 13.88 -72.23
C GLN A 508 -9.79 13.26 -73.58
N PRO A 509 -9.11 13.92 -74.56
CA PRO A 509 -8.37 15.22 -74.53
C PRO A 509 -8.39 16.14 -75.79
N GLY A 510 -7.77 17.33 -75.66
CA GLY A 510 -7.11 18.11 -76.74
C GLY A 510 -7.99 18.94 -77.69
N GLU A 511 -7.50 20.01 -78.33
CA GLU A 511 -6.32 20.86 -78.08
C GLU A 511 -6.46 22.20 -78.87
N ARG A 512 -5.90 23.31 -78.34
CA ARG A 512 -5.62 24.66 -78.95
C ARG A 512 -6.33 25.88 -78.32
N PRO A 513 -5.57 26.94 -77.96
CA PRO A 513 -6.05 28.31 -77.72
C PRO A 513 -5.70 29.22 -78.96
N GLU A 514 -5.97 30.54 -79.07
CA GLU A 514 -6.52 31.53 -78.13
C GLU A 514 -7.06 32.80 -78.86
N VAL A 515 -7.67 33.72 -78.07
CA VAL A 515 -7.95 35.17 -78.30
C VAL A 515 -8.84 35.63 -79.48
N ARG A 516 -9.83 36.46 -79.08
CA ARG A 516 -10.64 37.45 -79.83
C ARG A 516 -10.78 38.69 -78.90
N PRO A 517 -11.39 39.84 -79.27
CA PRO A 517 -12.05 40.21 -80.55
C PRO A 517 -11.61 41.58 -81.14
N GLY A 518 -12.12 41.90 -82.32
CA GLY A 518 -12.18 43.26 -82.90
C GLY A 518 -13.00 43.25 -84.19
N LEU A 519 -14.17 43.89 -84.23
CA LEU A 519 -15.13 43.76 -85.34
C LEU A 519 -14.93 44.79 -86.48
N PRO A 520 -15.06 44.36 -87.75
CA PRO A 520 -15.30 45.25 -88.90
C PRO A 520 -16.79 45.24 -89.33
N LEU A 521 -17.22 46.27 -90.07
CA LEU A 521 -18.44 46.26 -90.90
C LEU A 521 -18.20 47.00 -92.25
N PRO A 522 -19.00 46.72 -93.31
CA PRO A 522 -18.70 47.06 -94.73
C PRO A 522 -19.36 48.38 -95.21
N GLY A 523 -19.15 48.86 -96.45
CA GLY A 523 -18.22 48.45 -97.52
C GLY A 523 -18.81 48.47 -98.95
N GLY A 524 -18.06 49.02 -99.93
CA GLY A 524 -18.39 49.10 -101.38
C GLY A 524 -19.32 50.27 -101.78
N VAL A 525 -19.47 50.71 -103.04
CA VAL A 525 -18.81 50.49 -104.37
C VAL A 525 -19.36 51.60 -105.33
N THR A 526 -18.88 51.93 -106.56
CA THR A 526 -17.84 51.47 -107.51
C THR A 526 -16.96 52.65 -108.03
N THR A 527 -16.12 52.43 -109.07
CA THR A 527 -15.39 53.46 -109.86
C THR A 527 -15.94 53.54 -111.33
N PRO A 528 -15.20 53.92 -112.40
CA PRO A 528 -15.17 55.28 -113.01
C PRO A 528 -15.41 55.32 -114.55
N ALA A 529 -15.33 56.51 -115.22
CA ALA A 529 -15.00 56.63 -116.67
C ALA A 529 -14.68 58.06 -117.21
N ASP A 530 -14.08 58.10 -118.41
CA ASP A 530 -13.44 59.17 -119.21
C ASP A 530 -14.22 60.42 -119.74
N ARG A 531 -13.57 61.60 -119.62
CA ARG A 531 -12.80 62.38 -120.64
C ARG A 531 -13.31 62.54 -122.12
N MET A 532 -13.16 63.77 -122.66
CA MET A 532 -13.27 64.28 -124.08
C MET A 532 -14.63 64.97 -124.46
N LYS A 533 -14.79 65.93 -125.42
CA LYS A 533 -13.92 66.92 -126.15
C LYS A 533 -14.78 67.95 -126.96
N ASP A 534 -14.14 69.03 -127.46
CA ASP A 534 -14.36 69.79 -128.74
C ASP A 534 -15.48 70.87 -128.99
N ARG A 535 -15.02 72.07 -129.47
CA ARG A 535 -15.51 73.02 -130.53
C ARG A 535 -17.00 73.50 -130.56
N GLY A 536 -17.40 74.76 -130.80
CA GLY A 536 -16.81 75.97 -131.43
C GLY A 536 -17.82 76.67 -132.41
N ARG A 537 -17.64 77.96 -132.76
CA ARG A 537 -18.43 78.80 -133.75
C ARG A 537 -19.89 79.23 -133.34
N ASP A 538 -20.59 80.22 -133.92
CA ASP A 538 -20.33 81.22 -135.02
C ASP A 538 -21.11 82.58 -134.86
N ARG A 539 -21.08 83.44 -135.91
CA ARG A 539 -21.41 84.90 -136.04
C ARG A 539 -22.88 85.40 -136.14
N GLY A 540 -23.05 86.73 -135.93
CA GLY A 540 -24.10 87.68 -136.39
C GLY A 540 -24.00 89.02 -135.62
N ASP A 541 -24.74 90.13 -135.82
CA ASP A 541 -25.35 90.89 -136.97
C ASP A 541 -25.88 92.23 -136.33
N ARG A 542 -26.11 93.45 -136.90
CA ARG A 542 -26.22 94.12 -138.24
C ARG A 542 -25.78 95.63 -138.10
N PRO A 543 -25.78 96.51 -139.14
CA PRO A 543 -24.98 97.78 -139.14
C PRO A 543 -25.72 99.15 -139.30
N GLY A 544 -24.94 100.25 -139.15
CA GLY A 544 -25.25 101.66 -139.55
C GLY A 544 -24.83 102.70 -138.48
N LEU A 545 -24.34 103.92 -138.76
CA LEU A 545 -24.00 104.63 -140.01
C LEU A 545 -22.93 105.74 -139.77
N ASP A 546 -22.05 105.94 -140.76
CA ASP A 546 -21.43 107.18 -141.27
C ASP A 546 -20.67 108.26 -140.44
N THR A 547 -19.43 108.47 -140.89
CA THR A 547 -18.73 109.74 -141.21
C THR A 547 -17.84 110.47 -140.18
N THR A 548 -16.77 111.05 -140.74
CA THR A 548 -15.66 111.73 -140.06
C THR A 548 -15.70 113.24 -140.25
N ALA A 549 -15.53 114.01 -139.17
CA ALA A 549 -15.12 115.41 -139.20
C ALA A 549 -14.38 115.79 -137.90
N ALA A 550 -13.73 116.96 -137.87
CA ALA A 550 -13.19 117.63 -136.67
C ALA A 550 -12.07 116.94 -135.86
N LYS A 551 -11.17 116.18 -136.52
CA LYS A 551 -9.83 115.89 -135.96
C LYS A 551 -8.96 117.17 -135.94
N GLU A 552 -9.10 118.05 -134.96
CA GLU A 552 -8.04 119.03 -134.66
C GLU A 552 -8.10 119.71 -133.27
N ALA A 553 -9.29 119.82 -132.65
CA ALA A 553 -9.41 120.48 -131.33
C ALA A 553 -9.03 119.59 -130.12
N GLU A 554 -8.98 118.26 -130.27
CA GLU A 554 -8.87 117.33 -129.14
C GLU A 554 -7.42 117.11 -128.65
N ALA A 555 -6.42 117.38 -129.50
CA ALA A 555 -5.02 117.01 -129.27
C ALA A 555 -4.42 117.65 -127.99
N ALA A 556 -4.86 118.88 -127.64
CA ALA A 556 -4.36 119.60 -126.48
C ALA A 556 -4.81 119.00 -125.14
N ARG A 557 -5.96 118.31 -125.07
CA ARG A 557 -6.45 117.69 -123.82
C ARG A 557 -5.71 116.40 -123.48
N ARG A 558 -5.43 115.57 -124.50
CA ARG A 558 -4.77 114.26 -124.31
C ARG A 558 -3.37 114.37 -123.69
N ALA A 559 -2.66 115.48 -123.91
CA ALA A 559 -1.35 115.73 -123.32
C ALA A 559 -1.39 115.87 -121.78
N ALA A 560 -2.42 116.53 -121.24
CA ALA A 560 -2.59 116.68 -119.78
C ALA A 560 -3.07 115.36 -119.13
N GLU A 561 -3.93 114.61 -119.82
CA GLU A 561 -4.47 113.33 -119.33
C GLU A 561 -3.38 112.24 -119.27
N ALA A 562 -2.49 112.17 -120.26
CA ALA A 562 -1.35 111.24 -120.28
C ALA A 562 -0.40 111.40 -119.08
N ALA A 563 -0.20 112.62 -118.58
CA ALA A 563 0.61 112.88 -117.39
C ALA A 563 -0.04 112.32 -116.11
N SER A 564 -1.37 112.42 -116.00
CA SER A 564 -2.14 111.88 -114.87
C SER A 564 -2.17 110.34 -114.86
N LEU A 565 -2.27 109.71 -116.04
CA LEU A 565 -2.18 108.25 -116.15
C LEU A 565 -0.84 107.71 -115.63
N LYS A 566 0.29 108.36 -115.97
CA LYS A 566 1.60 107.86 -115.57
C LYS A 566 1.80 107.85 -114.04
N GLN A 567 1.40 108.92 -113.35
CA GLN A 567 1.42 108.92 -111.87
C GLN A 567 0.50 107.85 -111.26
N ARG A 568 -0.64 107.54 -111.89
CA ARG A 568 -1.53 106.46 -111.45
C ARG A 568 -0.93 105.07 -111.69
N GLU A 569 -0.24 104.85 -112.80
CA GLU A 569 0.47 103.58 -113.04
C GLU A 569 1.60 103.36 -112.02
N ASP A 570 2.43 104.36 -111.76
CA ASP A 570 3.55 104.21 -110.81
C ASP A 570 3.04 104.01 -109.37
N ALA A 571 1.95 104.67 -108.98
CA ALA A 571 1.27 104.42 -107.71
C ALA A 571 0.59 103.04 -107.63
N ALA A 572 0.06 102.52 -108.74
CA ALA A 572 -0.49 101.17 -108.81
C ALA A 572 0.62 100.11 -108.68
N ARG A 573 1.75 100.29 -109.37
CA ARG A 573 2.94 99.42 -109.26
C ARG A 573 3.48 99.41 -107.82
N HIS A 574 3.51 100.55 -107.13
CA HIS A 574 3.94 100.62 -105.72
C HIS A 574 2.99 99.87 -104.77
N ASN A 575 1.67 100.04 -104.91
CA ASN A 575 0.68 99.30 -104.13
C ASN A 575 0.73 97.78 -104.38
N GLU A 576 0.96 97.36 -105.63
CA GLU A 576 1.09 95.95 -105.98
C GLU A 576 2.35 95.32 -105.35
N LEU A 577 3.46 96.06 -105.33
CA LEU A 577 4.71 95.62 -104.70
C LEU A 577 4.58 95.55 -103.16
N LEU A 578 3.82 96.47 -102.54
CA LEU A 578 3.45 96.40 -101.12
C LEU A 578 2.63 95.14 -100.81
N LYS A 579 1.55 94.87 -101.57
CA LYS A 579 0.75 93.65 -101.40
C LYS A 579 1.57 92.37 -101.54
N GLN A 580 2.49 92.33 -102.51
CA GLN A 580 3.37 91.18 -102.71
C GLN A 580 4.36 91.00 -101.54
N LYS A 581 4.85 92.09 -100.94
CA LYS A 581 5.67 92.06 -99.72
C LYS A 581 4.87 91.59 -98.49
N GLU A 582 3.66 92.11 -98.29
CA GLU A 582 2.77 91.71 -97.20
C GLU A 582 2.39 90.22 -97.30
N ALA A 583 2.00 89.75 -98.49
CA ALA A 583 1.71 88.34 -98.74
C ALA A 583 2.94 87.42 -98.61
N ALA A 584 4.15 87.94 -98.80
CA ALA A 584 5.39 87.20 -98.54
C ALA A 584 5.73 87.15 -97.03
N GLU A 585 5.55 88.25 -96.30
CA GLU A 585 5.71 88.28 -94.84
C GLU A 585 4.66 87.43 -94.12
N GLU A 586 3.41 87.41 -94.59
CA GLU A 586 2.35 86.54 -94.06
C GLU A 586 2.69 85.06 -94.27
N LYS A 587 3.11 84.67 -95.49
CA LYS A 587 3.60 83.31 -95.77
C LYS A 587 4.82 82.92 -94.91
N MET A 588 5.71 83.86 -94.61
CA MET A 588 6.83 83.64 -93.69
C MET A 588 6.36 83.44 -92.24
N ARG A 589 5.39 84.22 -91.77
CA ARG A 589 4.78 84.07 -90.43
C ARG A 589 4.04 82.74 -90.29
N ASP A 590 3.34 82.28 -91.33
CA ASP A 590 2.65 80.98 -91.30
C ASP A 590 3.59 79.80 -91.49
N ALA A 591 4.67 79.93 -92.26
CA ALA A 591 5.75 78.96 -92.27
C ALA A 591 6.45 78.86 -90.90
N ALA A 592 6.60 79.98 -90.17
CA ALA A 592 7.11 79.98 -88.80
C ALA A 592 6.14 79.29 -87.82
N ARG A 593 4.85 79.68 -87.81
CA ARG A 593 3.81 79.04 -86.99
C ARG A 593 3.64 77.54 -87.29
N GLY A 594 3.82 77.13 -88.55
CA GLY A 594 3.84 75.73 -88.95
C GLY A 594 5.05 74.94 -88.40
N ARG A 595 6.24 75.54 -88.42
CA ARG A 595 7.46 74.95 -87.82
C ARG A 595 7.39 74.86 -86.30
N GLU A 596 6.82 75.87 -85.64
CA GLU A 596 6.62 75.90 -84.19
C GLU A 596 5.67 74.78 -83.73
N LYS A 597 4.50 74.66 -84.37
CA LYS A 597 3.55 73.55 -84.12
C LYS A 597 4.16 72.17 -84.42
N ALA A 598 4.99 72.05 -85.46
CA ALA A 598 5.69 70.80 -85.75
C ALA A 598 6.73 70.45 -84.66
N ALA A 599 7.46 71.44 -84.13
CA ALA A 599 8.41 71.24 -83.04
C ALA A 599 7.72 70.91 -81.71
N GLU A 600 6.56 71.48 -81.44
CA GLU A 600 5.73 71.17 -80.27
C GLU A 600 5.16 69.75 -80.36
N ALA A 601 4.59 69.37 -81.51
CA ALA A 601 4.12 68.01 -81.77
C ALA A 601 5.25 66.96 -81.70
N MET A 602 6.49 67.31 -82.09
CA MET A 602 7.65 66.43 -81.89
C MET A 602 8.00 66.26 -80.41
N LYS A 603 7.97 67.33 -79.59
CA LYS A 603 8.19 67.23 -78.14
C LYS A 603 7.11 66.39 -77.46
N GLU A 604 5.85 66.55 -77.85
CA GLU A 604 4.73 65.75 -77.33
C GLU A 604 4.85 64.28 -77.76
N ALA A 605 5.23 64.01 -79.02
CA ALA A 605 5.49 62.65 -79.49
C ALA A 605 6.67 61.99 -78.75
N GLU A 606 7.73 62.75 -78.45
CA GLU A 606 8.87 62.27 -77.67
C GLU A 606 8.51 62.02 -76.20
N ALA A 607 7.72 62.90 -75.58
CA ALA A 607 7.20 62.71 -74.22
C ALA A 607 6.32 61.45 -74.12
N ASN A 608 5.39 61.27 -75.07
CA ASN A 608 4.56 60.07 -75.18
C ASN A 608 5.39 58.80 -75.44
N ARG A 609 6.49 58.90 -76.20
CA ARG A 609 7.44 57.79 -76.39
C ARG A 609 8.15 57.44 -75.08
N ARG A 610 8.74 58.42 -74.39
CA ARG A 610 9.41 58.22 -73.09
C ARG A 610 8.46 57.62 -72.03
N GLN A 611 7.19 58.02 -72.03
CA GLN A 611 6.17 57.43 -71.15
C GLN A 611 5.88 55.96 -71.50
N ARG A 612 5.75 55.61 -72.78
CA ARG A 612 5.57 54.21 -73.23
C ARG A 612 6.77 53.34 -72.92
N ASP A 613 7.98 53.86 -73.16
CA ASP A 613 9.23 53.16 -72.86
C ASP A 613 9.38 52.93 -71.34
N SER A 614 9.01 53.91 -70.52
CA SER A 614 8.98 53.80 -69.06
C SER A 614 7.93 52.80 -68.55
N ALA A 615 6.71 52.82 -69.10
CA ALA A 615 5.67 51.86 -68.76
C ALA A 615 6.05 50.42 -69.16
N MET A 616 6.70 50.24 -70.31
CA MET A 616 7.21 48.93 -70.75
C MET A 616 8.32 48.43 -69.80
N ALA A 617 9.23 49.30 -69.35
CA ALA A 617 10.26 48.95 -68.38
C ALA A 617 9.65 48.54 -67.03
N GLN A 618 8.63 49.25 -66.53
CA GLN A 618 7.90 48.87 -65.31
C GLN A 618 7.20 47.51 -65.47
N GLN A 619 6.59 47.24 -66.63
CA GLN A 619 5.93 45.97 -66.91
C GLN A 619 6.93 44.80 -67.00
N GLN A 620 8.11 45.01 -67.59
CA GLN A 620 9.19 44.01 -67.61
C GLN A 620 9.73 43.72 -66.19
N GLU A 621 9.86 44.73 -65.34
CA GLU A 621 10.36 44.55 -63.97
C GLU A 621 9.33 43.85 -63.08
N LEU A 622 8.03 44.16 -63.23
CA LEU A 622 6.96 43.40 -62.59
C LEU A 622 6.94 41.92 -63.03
N ALA A 623 7.14 41.65 -64.32
CA ALA A 623 7.23 40.29 -64.85
C ALA A 623 8.45 39.52 -64.30
N ARG A 624 9.60 40.20 -64.09
CA ARG A 624 10.76 39.61 -63.41
C ARG A 624 10.44 39.23 -61.97
N GLN A 625 9.85 40.14 -61.20
CA GLN A 625 9.48 39.90 -59.80
C GLN A 625 8.46 38.75 -59.66
N GLN A 626 7.49 38.66 -60.58
CA GLN A 626 6.57 37.52 -60.65
C GLN A 626 7.29 36.19 -60.99
N ALA A 627 8.28 36.21 -61.89
CA ALA A 627 9.08 35.04 -62.23
C ALA A 627 10.01 34.61 -61.08
N GLU A 628 10.56 35.55 -60.30
CA GLU A 628 11.37 35.24 -59.11
C GLU A 628 10.50 34.66 -57.99
N ASN A 629 9.36 35.29 -57.66
CA ASN A 629 8.40 34.75 -56.69
C ASN A 629 7.92 33.34 -57.07
N SER A 630 7.68 33.08 -58.36
CA SER A 630 7.32 31.74 -58.86
C SER A 630 8.45 30.72 -58.65
N LYS A 631 9.71 31.09 -58.88
CA LYS A 631 10.88 30.23 -58.57
C LYS A 631 11.03 29.99 -57.06
N LEU A 632 10.70 30.98 -56.24
CA LEU A 632 10.83 30.91 -54.78
C LEU A 632 9.77 29.98 -54.17
N GLU A 633 8.51 30.05 -54.62
CA GLU A 633 7.48 29.08 -54.25
C GLU A 633 7.78 27.67 -54.76
N MET A 634 8.28 27.50 -55.99
CA MET A 634 8.77 26.20 -56.49
C MET A 634 9.85 25.61 -55.58
N ARG A 635 10.84 26.41 -55.17
CA ARG A 635 11.93 25.98 -54.27
C ARG A 635 11.44 25.67 -52.85
N LYS A 636 10.41 26.37 -52.38
CA LYS A 636 9.74 26.14 -51.10
C LYS A 636 8.90 24.86 -51.11
N GLN A 637 8.21 24.54 -52.21
CA GLN A 637 7.50 23.27 -52.39
C GLN A 637 8.48 22.09 -52.41
N GLU A 638 9.60 22.20 -53.14
CA GLU A 638 10.62 21.14 -53.18
C GLU A 638 11.30 20.96 -51.80
N LEU A 639 11.55 22.03 -51.04
CA LEU A 639 12.04 21.93 -49.66
C LEU A 639 11.04 21.21 -48.74
N LEU A 640 9.74 21.53 -48.82
CA LEU A 640 8.68 20.87 -48.04
C LEU A 640 8.57 19.38 -48.38
N LYS A 641 8.69 19.03 -49.67
CA LYS A 641 8.73 17.63 -50.13
C LYS A 641 9.94 16.89 -49.57
N GLN A 642 11.13 17.49 -49.63
CA GLN A 642 12.36 16.91 -49.05
C GLN A 642 12.27 16.75 -47.53
N GLN A 643 11.63 17.69 -46.82
CA GLN A 643 11.33 17.54 -45.39
C GLN A 643 10.35 16.40 -45.11
N ALA A 644 9.30 16.23 -45.91
CA ALA A 644 8.34 15.12 -45.77
C ALA A 644 8.99 13.75 -46.03
N GLU A 645 9.85 13.65 -47.06
CA GLU A 645 10.62 12.43 -47.35
C GLU A 645 11.63 12.12 -46.24
N ALA A 646 12.32 13.14 -45.70
CA ALA A 646 13.23 12.98 -44.56
C ALA A 646 12.51 12.54 -43.27
N MET A 647 11.33 13.10 -42.98
CA MET A 647 10.48 12.68 -41.87
C MET A 647 10.05 11.21 -42.01
N LYS A 648 9.53 10.82 -43.18
CA LYS A 648 9.11 9.44 -43.47
C LYS A 648 10.27 8.45 -43.35
N ASN A 649 11.47 8.82 -43.80
CA ASN A 649 12.66 7.98 -43.64
C ASN A 649 13.09 7.85 -42.16
N ARG A 650 12.96 8.93 -41.36
CA ARG A 650 13.22 8.91 -39.93
C ARG A 650 12.20 8.06 -39.15
N GLU A 651 10.93 8.11 -39.53
CA GLU A 651 9.88 7.23 -38.99
C GLU A 651 10.15 5.76 -39.31
N ASN A 652 10.54 5.44 -40.56
CA ASN A 652 10.92 4.08 -40.95
C ASN A 652 12.13 3.55 -40.15
N MET A 653 13.16 4.38 -39.95
CA MET A 653 14.33 4.05 -39.12
C MET A 653 13.91 3.76 -37.67
N ALA A 654 13.12 4.65 -37.05
CA ALA A 654 12.63 4.49 -35.68
C ALA A 654 11.72 3.24 -35.54
N ALA A 655 10.94 2.90 -36.56
CA ALA A 655 10.13 1.68 -36.59
C ALA A 655 10.99 0.41 -36.66
N GLN A 656 12.10 0.42 -37.42
CA GLN A 656 13.06 -0.69 -37.47
C GLN A 656 13.81 -0.86 -36.13
N GLU A 657 14.25 0.25 -35.53
CA GLU A 657 14.91 0.25 -34.21
C GLU A 657 13.96 -0.29 -33.12
N ALA A 658 12.71 0.18 -33.09
CA ALA A 658 11.68 -0.32 -32.19
C ALA A 658 11.32 -1.79 -32.43
N ALA A 659 11.38 -2.28 -33.68
CA ALA A 659 11.19 -3.70 -33.98
C ALA A 659 12.36 -4.56 -33.48
N MET A 660 13.60 -4.09 -33.63
CA MET A 660 14.79 -4.77 -33.11
C MET A 660 14.80 -4.82 -31.58
N ALA A 661 14.45 -3.71 -30.91
CA ALA A 661 14.31 -3.65 -29.46
C ALA A 661 13.25 -4.66 -28.94
N ARG A 662 12.10 -4.79 -29.62
CA ARG A 662 11.07 -5.79 -29.29
C ARG A 662 11.57 -7.23 -29.46
N GLN A 663 12.39 -7.51 -30.49
CA GLN A 663 13.00 -8.83 -30.66
C GLN A 663 14.01 -9.14 -29.54
N GLN A 664 14.84 -8.18 -29.14
CA GLN A 664 15.75 -8.34 -28.00
C GLN A 664 14.99 -8.56 -26.68
N GLU A 665 13.89 -7.84 -26.46
CA GLU A 665 13.02 -8.02 -25.28
C GLU A 665 12.36 -9.41 -25.26
N LEU A 666 11.90 -9.92 -26.42
CA LEU A 666 11.36 -11.27 -26.56
C LEU A 666 12.41 -12.35 -26.29
N ALA A 667 13.61 -12.23 -26.87
CA ALA A 667 14.72 -13.16 -26.64
C ALA A 667 15.13 -13.16 -25.16
N ARG A 668 15.17 -11.98 -24.51
CA ARG A 668 15.42 -11.86 -23.07
C ARG A 668 14.34 -12.57 -22.24
N LYS A 669 13.05 -12.35 -22.53
CA LYS A 669 11.94 -13.01 -21.82
C LYS A 669 11.95 -14.53 -22.01
N GLN A 670 12.36 -15.02 -23.17
CA GLN A 670 12.56 -16.46 -23.41
C GLN A 670 13.69 -17.03 -22.55
N ALA A 671 14.84 -16.36 -22.47
CA ALA A 671 15.96 -16.76 -21.63
C ALA A 671 15.65 -16.67 -20.11
N GLU A 672 14.89 -15.66 -19.69
CA GLU A 672 14.40 -15.55 -18.30
C GLU A 672 13.40 -16.66 -17.96
N SER A 673 12.58 -17.09 -18.93
CA SER A 673 11.65 -18.22 -18.78
C SER A 673 12.37 -19.58 -18.72
N SER A 674 13.37 -19.84 -19.56
CA SER A 674 14.13 -21.11 -19.50
C SER A 674 14.90 -21.22 -18.18
N ALA A 675 15.57 -20.14 -17.77
CA ALA A 675 16.25 -20.08 -16.47
C ALA A 675 15.27 -20.15 -15.27
N MET A 676 13.98 -19.87 -15.45
CA MET A 676 12.97 -20.13 -14.43
C MET A 676 12.56 -21.62 -14.38
N GLN A 677 12.43 -22.27 -15.54
CA GLN A 677 12.12 -23.71 -15.62
C GLN A 677 13.26 -24.58 -15.07
N GLU A 678 14.51 -24.24 -15.34
CA GLU A 678 15.69 -24.93 -14.77
C GLU A 678 15.68 -24.88 -13.24
N ARG A 679 15.55 -23.67 -12.65
CA ARG A 679 15.44 -23.50 -11.19
C ARG A 679 14.23 -24.18 -10.57
N LEU A 680 13.12 -24.33 -11.31
CA LEU A 680 11.96 -25.10 -10.86
C LEU A 680 12.28 -26.61 -10.80
N GLN A 681 13.01 -27.15 -11.78
CA GLN A 681 13.47 -28.54 -11.77
C GLN A 681 14.51 -28.80 -10.67
N GLU A 682 15.40 -27.85 -10.40
CA GLU A 682 16.33 -27.92 -9.26
C GLU A 682 15.59 -27.94 -7.92
N GLN A 683 14.59 -27.07 -7.72
CA GLN A 683 13.76 -27.12 -6.51
C GLN A 683 12.94 -28.41 -6.40
N GLN A 684 12.50 -29.01 -7.51
CA GLN A 684 11.83 -30.31 -7.48
C GLN A 684 12.78 -31.41 -6.99
N LYS A 685 13.99 -31.51 -7.54
CA LYS A 685 15.03 -32.46 -7.07
C LYS A 685 15.36 -32.26 -5.60
N LEU A 686 15.62 -31.01 -5.18
CA LEU A 686 15.94 -30.69 -3.78
C LEU A 686 14.82 -31.10 -2.81
N ARG A 687 13.56 -30.99 -3.22
CA ARG A 687 12.40 -31.43 -2.41
C ARG A 687 12.23 -32.95 -2.39
N GLU A 688 12.59 -33.66 -3.46
CA GLU A 688 12.64 -35.12 -3.46
C GLU A 688 13.77 -35.67 -2.58
N ASP A 689 14.96 -35.08 -2.64
CA ASP A 689 16.11 -35.50 -1.82
C ASP A 689 15.90 -35.17 -0.34
N LEU A 690 15.32 -34.00 -0.01
CA LEU A 690 14.89 -33.70 1.35
C LEU A 690 13.83 -34.71 1.85
N ARG A 691 12.91 -35.16 0.98
CA ARG A 691 11.91 -36.18 1.32
C ARG A 691 12.54 -37.56 1.52
N ARG A 692 13.59 -37.92 0.78
CA ARG A 692 14.40 -39.14 1.02
C ARG A 692 15.06 -39.08 2.40
N GLN A 693 15.79 -38.01 2.69
CA GLN A 693 16.46 -37.79 3.99
C GLN A 693 15.46 -37.81 5.16
N GLN A 694 14.29 -37.19 5.02
CA GLN A 694 13.24 -37.24 6.04
C GLN A 694 12.67 -38.66 6.25
N GLY A 695 12.53 -39.46 5.17
CA GLY A 695 12.11 -40.86 5.27
C GLY A 695 13.16 -41.76 5.94
N GLU A 696 14.44 -41.52 5.67
CA GLU A 696 15.56 -42.23 6.33
C GLU A 696 15.68 -41.85 7.81
N ALA A 697 15.60 -40.56 8.13
CA ALA A 697 15.57 -40.07 9.51
C ALA A 697 14.35 -40.58 10.29
N MET A 698 13.19 -40.75 9.65
CA MET A 698 12.01 -41.36 10.25
C MET A 698 12.27 -42.84 10.61
N LYS A 699 12.80 -43.64 9.68
CA LYS A 699 13.17 -45.05 9.92
C LYS A 699 14.22 -45.19 11.02
N ALA A 700 15.22 -44.30 11.06
CA ALA A 700 16.23 -44.29 12.12
C ALA A 700 15.62 -44.03 13.51
N ARG A 701 14.69 -43.06 13.60
CA ARG A 701 13.96 -42.77 14.84
C ARG A 701 13.01 -43.90 15.25
N GLU A 702 12.35 -44.55 14.30
CA GLU A 702 11.50 -45.72 14.55
C GLU A 702 12.31 -46.91 15.10
N ALA A 703 13.48 -47.18 14.53
CA ALA A 703 14.41 -48.19 15.04
C ALA A 703 14.92 -47.87 16.45
N GLN A 704 15.28 -46.61 16.73
CA GLN A 704 15.67 -46.16 18.07
C GLN A 704 14.52 -46.30 19.09
N ALA A 705 13.29 -45.91 18.71
CA ALA A 705 12.11 -46.07 19.55
C ALA A 705 11.79 -47.54 19.84
N ALA A 706 11.97 -48.44 18.86
CA ALA A 706 11.83 -49.88 19.07
C ALA A 706 12.85 -50.44 20.06
N GLN A 707 14.13 -50.03 19.96
CA GLN A 707 15.18 -50.41 20.91
C GLN A 707 14.89 -49.90 22.34
N GLN A 708 14.44 -48.65 22.46
CA GLN A 708 14.02 -48.07 23.75
C GLN A 708 12.79 -48.80 24.34
N ALA A 709 11.81 -49.15 23.50
CA ALA A 709 10.64 -49.91 23.93
C ALA A 709 11.00 -51.34 24.39
N GLU A 710 12.00 -51.99 23.79
CA GLU A 710 12.50 -53.29 24.24
C GLU A 710 13.25 -53.18 25.57
N MET A 711 14.15 -52.20 25.72
CA MET A 711 14.83 -51.88 26.99
C MET A 711 13.82 -51.63 28.11
N ALA A 712 12.79 -50.84 27.86
CA ALA A 712 11.71 -50.54 28.80
C ALA A 712 10.77 -51.74 29.06
N ARG A 713 10.77 -52.81 28.24
CA ARG A 713 10.13 -54.09 28.59
C ARG A 713 11.01 -54.86 29.55
N ARG A 714 12.28 -55.11 29.17
CA ARG A 714 13.27 -55.82 29.99
C ARG A 714 13.41 -55.22 31.40
N GLN A 715 13.31 -53.90 31.55
CA GLN A 715 13.29 -53.22 32.86
C GLN A 715 12.05 -53.60 33.69
N ARG A 716 10.84 -53.52 33.13
CA ARG A 716 9.59 -53.91 33.82
C ARG A 716 9.53 -55.41 34.13
N ASP A 717 10.11 -56.26 33.27
CA ASP A 717 10.22 -57.69 33.51
C ASP A 717 11.17 -57.97 34.70
N ALA A 718 12.29 -57.23 34.81
CA ALA A 718 13.19 -57.31 35.96
C ALA A 718 12.57 -56.74 37.25
N GLU A 719 11.84 -55.63 37.18
CA GLU A 719 11.11 -55.04 38.31
C GLU A 719 10.01 -55.97 38.83
N THR A 720 9.25 -56.61 37.93
CA THR A 720 8.22 -57.58 38.33
C THR A 720 8.81 -58.89 38.87
N SER A 721 10.01 -59.31 38.45
CA SER A 721 10.76 -60.38 39.13
C SER A 721 11.12 -59.98 40.57
N ARG A 722 11.76 -58.83 40.75
CA ARG A 722 12.13 -58.29 42.07
C ARG A 722 10.93 -58.13 42.99
N ALA A 723 9.78 -57.67 42.46
CA ALA A 723 8.54 -57.55 43.22
C ALA A 723 7.97 -58.92 43.66
N ARG A 724 8.07 -59.95 42.81
CA ARG A 724 7.69 -61.33 43.17
C ARG A 724 8.61 -61.93 44.22
N GLU A 725 9.93 -61.71 44.09
CA GLU A 725 10.94 -62.13 45.07
C GLU A 725 10.69 -61.46 46.45
N ALA A 726 10.43 -60.15 46.46
CA ALA A 726 10.09 -59.41 47.67
C ALA A 726 8.77 -59.88 48.31
N ALA A 727 7.74 -60.16 47.51
CA ALA A 727 6.47 -60.71 48.01
C ALA A 727 6.65 -62.11 48.61
N MET A 728 7.45 -62.98 47.99
CA MET A 728 7.79 -64.30 48.56
C MET A 728 8.57 -64.17 49.89
N ALA A 729 9.51 -63.23 49.98
CA ALA A 729 10.24 -62.95 51.22
C ALA A 729 9.30 -62.46 52.34
N GLN A 730 8.39 -61.53 52.04
CA GLN A 730 7.37 -61.07 52.99
C GLN A 730 6.45 -62.21 53.45
N GLN A 731 6.03 -63.10 52.54
CA GLN A 731 5.18 -64.23 52.90
C GLN A 731 5.92 -65.29 53.73
N GLN A 732 7.22 -65.50 53.50
CA GLN A 732 8.07 -66.31 54.40
C GLN A 732 8.20 -65.68 55.79
N GLU A 733 8.38 -64.36 55.88
CA GLU A 733 8.46 -63.67 57.18
C GLU A 733 7.13 -63.74 57.94
N LEU A 734 6.00 -63.51 57.25
CA LEU A 734 4.66 -63.61 57.83
C LEU A 734 4.35 -65.05 58.29
N THR A 735 4.83 -66.06 57.55
CA THR A 735 4.75 -67.47 57.97
C THR A 735 5.55 -67.71 59.27
N ARG A 736 6.78 -67.19 59.37
CA ARG A 736 7.60 -67.28 60.59
C ARG A 736 6.95 -66.56 61.78
N ARG A 737 6.37 -65.37 61.58
CA ARG A 737 5.63 -64.63 62.61
C ARG A 737 4.42 -65.43 63.11
N ASN A 738 3.67 -66.06 62.20
CA ASN A 738 2.52 -66.92 62.56
C ASN A 738 2.96 -68.19 63.31
N GLN A 739 4.08 -68.81 62.92
CA GLN A 739 4.66 -69.96 63.64
C GLN A 739 5.10 -69.57 65.06
N ALA A 740 5.81 -68.44 65.22
CA ALA A 740 6.22 -67.94 66.54
C ALA A 740 5.01 -67.58 67.44
N ALA A 741 3.93 -67.04 66.86
CA ALA A 741 2.68 -66.79 67.58
C ALA A 741 1.99 -68.09 68.02
N ALA A 742 1.95 -69.11 67.16
CA ALA A 742 1.42 -70.43 67.49
C ALA A 742 2.24 -71.15 68.57
N GLU A 743 3.58 -71.04 68.54
CA GLU A 743 4.44 -71.52 69.63
C GLU A 743 4.17 -70.78 70.95
N MET A 744 3.97 -69.46 70.91
CA MET A 744 3.63 -68.67 72.10
C MET A 744 2.29 -69.11 72.69
N GLN A 745 1.26 -69.32 71.86
CA GLN A 745 -0.03 -69.86 72.28
C GLN A 745 0.08 -71.28 72.86
N LYS A 746 0.91 -72.15 72.26
CA LYS A 746 1.19 -73.49 72.80
C LYS A 746 1.83 -73.43 74.18
N ARG A 747 2.85 -72.57 74.37
CA ARG A 747 3.50 -72.37 75.67
C ARG A 747 2.55 -71.77 76.72
N GLN A 748 1.64 -70.88 76.33
CA GLN A 748 0.59 -70.36 77.21
C GLN A 748 -0.39 -71.46 77.64
N LEU A 749 -0.83 -72.33 76.72
CA LEU A 749 -1.70 -73.45 77.02
C LEU A 749 -1.02 -74.48 77.93
N GLU A 750 0.26 -74.80 77.67
CA GLU A 750 1.08 -75.69 78.50
C GLU A 750 1.28 -75.11 79.91
N ALA A 751 1.49 -73.80 80.03
CA ALA A 751 1.57 -73.12 81.33
C ALA A 751 0.23 -73.16 82.09
N GLN A 752 -0.90 -72.92 81.42
CA GLN A 752 -2.24 -73.04 82.03
C GLN A 752 -2.56 -74.48 82.48
N GLN A 753 -2.14 -75.48 81.70
CA GLN A 753 -2.27 -76.90 82.08
C GLN A 753 -1.37 -77.23 83.29
N ALA A 754 -0.13 -76.74 83.32
CA ALA A 754 0.77 -76.93 84.46
C ALA A 754 0.23 -76.26 85.74
N GLU A 755 -0.34 -75.05 85.64
CA GLU A 755 -0.98 -74.36 86.76
C GLU A 755 -2.22 -75.13 87.26
N MET A 756 -3.09 -75.60 86.35
CA MET A 756 -4.25 -76.43 86.70
C MET A 756 -3.83 -77.71 87.43
N MET A 757 -2.80 -78.40 86.92
CA MET A 757 -2.24 -79.60 87.57
C MET A 757 -1.63 -79.30 88.93
N ASN A 758 -1.02 -78.13 89.13
CA ASN A 758 -0.51 -77.73 90.44
C ASN A 758 -1.65 -77.43 91.44
N ARG A 759 -2.67 -76.67 91.01
CA ARG A 759 -3.88 -76.43 91.82
C ARG A 759 -4.60 -77.74 92.20
N GLN A 760 -4.62 -78.74 91.31
CA GLN A 760 -5.15 -80.08 91.63
C GLN A 760 -4.29 -80.81 92.67
N ARG A 761 -2.96 -80.73 92.59
CA ARG A 761 -2.05 -81.28 93.62
C ARG A 761 -2.22 -80.61 94.98
N GLU A 762 -2.39 -79.29 94.99
CA GLU A 762 -2.63 -78.50 96.21
C GLU A 762 -3.98 -78.88 96.85
N ALA A 763 -5.07 -78.97 96.07
CA ALA A 763 -6.38 -79.41 96.56
C ALA A 763 -6.39 -80.87 97.05
N LEU A 764 -5.57 -81.75 96.46
CA LEU A 764 -5.38 -83.12 96.96
C LEU A 764 -4.55 -83.15 98.26
N ALA A 765 -3.52 -82.32 98.38
CA ALA A 765 -2.74 -82.16 99.61
C ALA A 765 -3.57 -81.54 100.74
N GLU A 766 -4.46 -80.61 100.43
CA GLU A 766 -5.43 -80.03 101.37
C GLU A 766 -6.43 -81.08 101.86
N LYS A 767 -7.04 -81.86 100.97
CA LYS A 767 -7.90 -82.99 101.35
C LYS A 767 -7.17 -84.06 102.16
N ALA A 768 -5.88 -84.30 101.89
CA ALA A 768 -5.05 -85.19 102.71
C ALA A 768 -4.79 -84.62 104.11
N ARG A 769 -4.58 -83.30 104.25
CA ARG A 769 -4.50 -82.61 105.55
C ARG A 769 -5.82 -82.66 106.31
N GLU A 770 -6.95 -82.44 105.65
CA GLU A 770 -8.28 -82.60 106.27
C GLU A 770 -8.52 -84.04 106.75
N ALA A 771 -8.19 -85.04 105.94
CA ALA A 771 -8.33 -86.45 106.30
C ALA A 771 -7.45 -86.81 107.51
N ALA A 772 -6.21 -86.33 107.55
CA ALA A 772 -5.31 -86.50 108.69
C ALA A 772 -5.84 -85.78 109.95
N ALA A 773 -6.40 -84.58 109.82
CA ALA A 773 -7.03 -83.86 110.92
C ALA A 773 -8.26 -84.58 111.48
N ARG A 774 -9.11 -85.16 110.61
CA ARG A 774 -10.24 -86.01 111.04
C ARG A 774 -9.78 -87.27 111.76
N GLN A 775 -8.73 -87.95 111.25
CA GLN A 775 -8.14 -89.10 111.94
C GLN A 775 -7.55 -88.72 113.32
N GLN A 776 -6.94 -87.54 113.45
CA GLN A 776 -6.48 -87.03 114.74
C GLN A 776 -7.65 -86.72 115.69
N GLN A 777 -8.76 -86.19 115.18
CA GLN A 777 -9.99 -85.99 115.97
C GLN A 777 -10.60 -87.32 116.43
N GLU A 778 -10.77 -88.31 115.55
CA GLU A 778 -11.24 -89.65 115.91
C GLU A 778 -10.34 -90.34 116.95
N MET A 779 -9.01 -90.19 116.82
CA MET A 779 -8.06 -90.73 117.79
C MET A 779 -8.14 -90.02 119.14
N ALA A 780 -8.30 -88.70 119.16
CA ALA A 780 -8.50 -87.93 120.40
C ALA A 780 -9.85 -88.24 121.06
N GLU A 781 -10.90 -88.49 120.27
CA GLU A 781 -12.21 -88.91 120.77
C GLU A 781 -12.18 -90.33 121.34
N ARG A 782 -11.53 -91.28 120.67
CA ARG A 782 -11.26 -92.62 121.23
C ARG A 782 -10.42 -92.58 122.51
N GLN A 783 -9.46 -91.67 122.61
CA GLN A 783 -8.71 -91.43 123.86
C GLN A 783 -9.61 -90.89 124.99
N ARG A 784 -10.54 -89.97 124.68
CA ARG A 784 -11.54 -89.48 125.64
C ARG A 784 -12.51 -90.58 126.06
N GLU A 785 -13.01 -91.39 125.14
CA GLU A 785 -13.84 -92.56 125.49
C GLU A 785 -13.10 -93.57 126.36
N ALA A 786 -11.82 -93.85 126.05
CA ALA A 786 -11.00 -94.76 126.84
C ALA A 786 -10.79 -94.23 128.26
N LEU A 787 -10.50 -92.93 128.40
CA LEU A 787 -10.37 -92.26 129.69
C LEU A 787 -11.70 -92.27 130.46
N GLN A 788 -12.83 -92.02 129.80
CA GLN A 788 -14.17 -92.09 130.40
C GLN A 788 -14.47 -93.52 130.89
N LYS A 789 -14.24 -94.54 130.06
CA LYS A 789 -14.40 -95.96 130.45
C LYS A 789 -13.49 -96.35 131.61
N GLN A 790 -12.30 -95.75 131.71
CA GLN A 790 -11.37 -95.95 132.84
C GLN A 790 -11.85 -95.26 134.12
N GLN A 791 -12.45 -94.06 134.03
CA GLN A 791 -13.10 -93.39 135.15
C GLN A 791 -14.35 -94.13 135.62
N ASP A 792 -15.20 -94.58 134.70
CA ASP A 792 -16.40 -95.37 135.00
C ASP A 792 -16.03 -96.72 135.66
N ALA A 793 -14.93 -97.35 135.22
CA ALA A 793 -14.38 -98.56 135.85
C ALA A 793 -13.89 -98.28 137.28
N ALA A 794 -13.12 -97.20 137.49
CA ALA A 794 -12.65 -96.79 138.81
C ALA A 794 -13.81 -96.43 139.75
N GLN A 795 -14.88 -95.80 139.26
CA GLN A 795 -16.10 -95.53 140.04
C GLN A 795 -16.82 -96.82 140.44
N ARG A 796 -16.94 -97.80 139.52
CA ARG A 796 -17.51 -99.13 139.83
C ARG A 796 -16.67 -99.89 140.86
N GLU A 797 -15.35 -99.80 140.77
CA GLU A 797 -14.43 -100.44 141.71
C GLU A 797 -14.48 -99.77 143.10
N ALA A 798 -14.52 -98.44 143.18
CA ALA A 798 -14.73 -97.70 144.42
C ALA A 798 -16.09 -98.05 145.08
N MET A 799 -17.16 -98.14 144.28
CA MET A 799 -18.48 -98.55 144.76
C MET A 799 -18.48 -100.00 145.29
N ARG A 800 -17.71 -100.90 144.65
CA ARG A 800 -17.52 -102.29 145.10
C ARG A 800 -16.74 -102.35 146.42
N GLN A 801 -15.66 -101.59 146.56
CA GLN A 801 -14.92 -101.46 147.81
C GLN A 801 -15.80 -100.87 148.94
N GLN A 802 -16.70 -99.93 148.62
CA GLN A 802 -17.67 -99.40 149.58
C GLN A 802 -18.68 -100.47 150.04
N GLN A 803 -19.15 -101.34 149.14
CA GLN A 803 -19.98 -102.50 149.50
C GLN A 803 -19.20 -103.49 150.38
N GLU A 804 -17.95 -103.82 150.05
CA GLU A 804 -17.12 -104.72 150.85
C GLU A 804 -16.84 -104.15 152.26
N GLN A 805 -16.63 -102.84 152.39
CA GLN A 805 -16.53 -102.18 153.70
C GLN A 805 -17.85 -102.24 154.49
N SER A 806 -19.02 -102.07 153.85
CA SER A 806 -20.30 -102.24 154.55
C SER A 806 -20.57 -103.68 154.99
N GLN A 807 -20.16 -104.67 154.18
CA GLN A 807 -20.28 -106.09 154.51
C GLN A 807 -19.35 -106.47 155.69
N ARG A 808 -18.12 -105.94 155.72
CA ARG A 808 -17.20 -106.14 156.87
C ARG A 808 -17.77 -105.56 158.16
N ARG A 809 -18.34 -104.34 158.13
CA ARG A 809 -18.99 -103.75 159.33
C ARG A 809 -20.17 -104.60 159.82
N ALA A 810 -21.01 -105.09 158.91
CA ALA A 810 -22.11 -105.99 159.26
C ALA A 810 -21.63 -107.33 159.86
N GLN A 811 -20.50 -107.86 159.39
CA GLN A 811 -19.87 -109.07 159.95
C GLN A 811 -19.32 -108.80 161.37
N GLU A 812 -18.60 -107.69 161.60
CA GLU A 812 -18.12 -107.31 162.94
C GLU A 812 -19.26 -107.10 163.95
N GLU A 813 -20.37 -106.49 163.53
CA GLU A 813 -21.56 -106.30 164.37
C GLU A 813 -22.27 -107.63 164.68
N THR A 814 -22.26 -108.58 163.73
CA THR A 814 -22.76 -109.95 163.94
C THR A 814 -21.85 -110.74 164.90
N GLN A 815 -20.53 -110.58 164.79
CA GLN A 815 -19.55 -111.21 165.68
C GLN A 815 -19.81 -110.82 167.15
N ARG A 816 -19.99 -109.51 167.41
CA ARG A 816 -20.25 -108.97 168.75
C ARG A 816 -21.54 -109.50 169.39
N ARG A 817 -22.58 -109.80 168.59
CA ARG A 817 -23.83 -110.40 169.10
C ARG A 817 -23.67 -111.85 169.56
N ASN A 818 -22.74 -112.61 168.97
CA ASN A 818 -22.50 -114.00 169.35
C ASN A 818 -21.70 -114.11 170.66
N ASP A 819 -20.71 -113.25 170.87
CA ASP A 819 -19.89 -113.25 172.10
C ASP A 819 -20.70 -112.91 173.36
N ASP A 820 -21.69 -112.01 173.25
CA ASP A 820 -22.59 -111.64 174.35
C ASP A 820 -23.67 -112.71 174.62
N GLY A 821 -24.04 -113.48 173.59
CA GLY A 821 -24.97 -114.61 173.71
C GLY A 821 -24.40 -115.80 174.48
N ASN A 822 -23.11 -116.11 174.28
CA ASN A 822 -22.49 -117.31 174.87
C ASN A 822 -22.30 -117.18 176.40
N ARG A 823 -22.01 -115.97 176.90
CA ARG A 823 -21.84 -115.68 178.34
C ARG A 823 -23.13 -115.83 179.18
N ARG A 824 -24.28 -116.11 178.55
CA ARG A 824 -25.57 -116.35 179.23
C ARG A 824 -25.97 -117.83 179.30
N ARG A 825 -25.09 -118.78 178.93
CA ARG A 825 -25.36 -120.23 179.00
C ARG A 825 -24.49 -121.00 180.01
N GLU A 826 -23.64 -120.33 180.79
CA GLU A 826 -22.86 -120.91 181.90
C GLU A 826 -23.48 -120.57 183.27
N ARG A 827 -24.82 -120.71 183.39
CA ARG A 827 -25.59 -120.67 184.65
C ARG A 827 -26.81 -121.58 184.55
#